data_AF-A0A229GP63-F1
#
_entry.id   AF-A0A229GP63-F1
#
_cell.length_a   1.000
_cell.length_b   1.000
_cell.length_c   1.000
_cell.angle_alpha   90.00
_cell.angle_beta   90.00
_cell.angle_gamma   90.00
#
_symmetry.space_group_name_H-M   'P 1'
#
loop_
_entity.id
_entity.type
_entity.pdbx_description
1 polymer ?
#
loop_
_entity_poly.entity_id
_entity_poly.type
_entity_poly.pdbx_seq_one_letter_code
_entity_poly.pdbx_strand_id
1 'polypeptide(L)'
;MLLRGVNRHEHDPEHGRALSLATMREDLLLMKRHNINAVRTAHYPPHPAFLDLCDELGLWVVEECDIEAHGFIHAAWHGNPADDPRWRPMLLDRMRRMVERDKNHPSVVIWSLGNESHHGRNFAALADWTRTRDPARPLHYERDRTYRHSDFYSLMYAPVDEVARIGRHEEQPPPETAAEPALEHRRRALPFLLCEYAHAMGNGPGSLTDYQRALEAHPRCAGGFVWEWIDHGLRRVTADGRTYFGYGGDFGDTPHGGTFCVDGLVFPDRTPSPGLLAYKKAIEPVGITVDPVGGRIVIRSRYDLRDLSHPRFIWTLEDEGRAIAGGELDVPPLDALQTTEIPLPELPVPETPRGELWLTVRALLAAGEPWAPPGHEVAWTQAPIPHRAPPPAPSGPSGLTLTDLDLDLDLDLDRRTGTLRAIGALRLDGPWLDIWRAPTDNDRGMGDNSVLRTWRAAGLDRMVARTVRVEERPERLLVETRLAPAGLPHALRVRYVWTADGPGLRLTVRLTPEGPWGGLTLPRLGVRLALPAGLDRVRWYGKGPGEAYPDSAGAARVGLFTATVAELQTPYVVPQENGRRAAVRWAEITDPVSGAGLRVEGAGDTPHFGFTVRPWSTEALEAADHPTDLAPDGRTHLHLDHAQYGLGSASCGPGPLPEHRLSPAECAFAFVFRAAPSGKGDS
;
A
#
# COMPACT_ATOMS: atom_id res chain seq x y z
N MET A 1 -21.86 -4.87 -13.72
CA MET A 1 -21.41 -3.57 -13.21
C MET A 1 -20.64 -3.81 -11.94
N LEU A 2 -19.36 -3.46 -11.94
CA LEU A 2 -18.50 -3.52 -10.76
C LEU A 2 -18.13 -2.10 -10.31
N LEU A 3 -18.51 -1.76 -9.08
CA LEU A 3 -18.19 -0.49 -8.45
C LEU A 3 -16.76 -0.52 -7.91
N ARG A 4 -15.91 0.36 -8.45
CA ARG A 4 -14.53 0.60 -8.03
C ARG A 4 -14.49 2.00 -7.46
N GLY A 5 -14.93 2.11 -6.21
CA GLY A 5 -15.31 3.38 -5.63
C GLY A 5 -14.45 3.84 -4.47
N VAL A 6 -14.71 5.07 -4.06
CA VAL A 6 -14.18 5.70 -2.84
C VAL A 6 -15.32 6.37 -2.07
N ASN A 7 -15.22 6.38 -0.75
CA ASN A 7 -16.02 7.27 0.09
C ASN A 7 -15.42 8.68 0.00
N ARG A 8 -16.26 9.68 -0.23
CA ARG A 8 -15.82 11.08 -0.35
C ARG A 8 -16.59 11.98 0.60
N HIS A 9 -15.87 12.54 1.57
CA HIS A 9 -16.29 13.73 2.29
C HIS A 9 -15.91 15.02 1.52
N GLU A 10 -16.60 16.11 1.84
CA GLU A 10 -16.23 17.45 1.37
C GLU A 10 -15.24 18.08 2.34
N HIS A 11 -13.96 18.13 1.98
CA HIS A 11 -12.93 18.78 2.79
C HIS A 11 -11.92 19.61 1.99
N ASP A 12 -11.58 20.78 2.50
CA ASP A 12 -10.50 21.66 2.05
C ASP A 12 -9.64 22.04 3.27
N PRO A 13 -8.30 21.92 3.19
CA PRO A 13 -7.43 22.13 4.36
C PRO A 13 -7.44 23.57 4.90
N GLU A 14 -7.92 24.55 4.11
CA GLU A 14 -8.08 25.95 4.55
C GLU A 14 -9.51 26.28 4.95
N HIS A 15 -10.50 25.73 4.23
CA HIS A 15 -11.90 26.16 4.32
C HIS A 15 -12.84 25.11 4.95
N GLY A 16 -12.31 23.96 5.40
CA GLY A 16 -13.10 22.86 5.92
C GLY A 16 -14.08 22.33 4.87
N ARG A 17 -15.38 22.28 5.17
CA ARG A 17 -16.38 21.73 4.23
C ARG A 17 -16.74 22.61 3.04
N ALA A 18 -16.19 23.83 2.93
CA ALA A 18 -16.50 24.73 1.83
C ALA A 18 -15.53 24.50 0.65
N LEU A 19 -16.02 23.85 -0.41
CA LEU A 19 -15.22 23.53 -1.59
C LEU A 19 -15.56 24.46 -2.76
N SER A 20 -14.54 24.84 -3.52
CA SER A 20 -14.74 25.49 -4.81
C SER A 20 -15.16 24.48 -5.88
N LEU A 21 -15.82 24.94 -6.95
CA LEU A 21 -16.12 24.11 -8.11
C LEU A 21 -14.86 23.49 -8.73
N ALA A 22 -13.75 24.23 -8.73
CA ALA A 22 -12.47 23.75 -9.22
C ALA A 22 -11.93 22.61 -8.34
N THR A 23 -12.06 22.72 -7.01
CA THR A 23 -11.66 21.68 -6.06
C THR A 23 -12.48 20.39 -6.27
N MET A 24 -13.81 20.51 -6.35
CA MET A 24 -14.70 19.38 -6.63
C MET A 24 -14.36 18.70 -7.96
N ARG A 25 -14.06 19.50 -8.99
CA ARG A 25 -13.67 18.98 -10.30
C ARG A 25 -12.31 18.26 -10.24
N GLU A 26 -11.31 18.83 -9.57
CA GLU A 26 -10.00 18.18 -9.44
C GLU A 26 -10.11 16.83 -8.72
N ASP A 27 -10.93 16.72 -7.67
CA ASP A 27 -11.18 15.43 -7.01
C ASP A 27 -11.64 14.38 -8.03
N LEU A 28 -12.64 14.71 -8.85
CA LEU A 28 -13.18 13.79 -9.86
C LEU A 28 -12.20 13.49 -11.00
N LEU A 29 -11.44 14.48 -11.47
CA LEU A 29 -10.40 14.25 -12.47
C LEU A 29 -9.32 13.30 -11.92
N LEU A 30 -8.91 13.50 -10.67
CA LEU A 30 -7.93 12.65 -10.00
C LEU A 30 -8.46 11.24 -9.80
N MET A 31 -9.72 11.07 -9.40
CA MET A 31 -10.39 9.77 -9.32
C MET A 31 -10.35 9.04 -10.68
N LYS A 32 -10.77 9.69 -11.77
CA LYS A 32 -10.80 9.10 -13.12
C LYS A 32 -9.39 8.72 -13.61
N ARG A 33 -8.38 9.56 -13.36
CA ARG A 33 -6.96 9.27 -13.64
C ARG A 33 -6.40 8.08 -12.85
N HIS A 34 -7.12 7.64 -11.82
CA HIS A 34 -6.79 6.49 -10.98
C HIS A 34 -7.79 5.34 -11.12
N ASN A 35 -8.46 5.25 -12.27
CA ASN A 35 -9.36 4.14 -12.64
C ASN A 35 -10.64 4.03 -11.78
N ILE A 36 -10.90 4.97 -10.87
CA ILE A 36 -12.10 5.01 -10.04
C ILE A 36 -13.31 5.31 -10.93
N ASN A 37 -14.38 4.55 -10.73
CA ASN A 37 -15.63 4.69 -11.50
C ASN A 37 -16.86 5.00 -10.63
N ALA A 38 -16.71 5.05 -9.31
CA ALA A 38 -17.83 5.24 -8.39
C ALA A 38 -17.44 6.11 -7.19
N VAL A 39 -18.42 6.78 -6.59
CA VAL A 39 -18.26 7.55 -5.36
C VAL A 39 -19.46 7.34 -4.43
N ARG A 40 -19.20 7.15 -3.14
CA ARG A 40 -20.20 7.23 -2.09
C ARG A 40 -20.06 8.56 -1.37
N THR A 41 -21.16 9.31 -1.23
CA THR A 41 -21.15 10.65 -0.61
C THR A 41 -21.21 10.54 0.92
N ALA A 42 -20.10 10.10 1.51
CA ALA A 42 -19.99 9.86 2.94
C ALA A 42 -20.09 11.17 3.74
N HIS A 43 -20.97 11.33 4.73
CA HIS A 43 -22.22 10.58 4.97
C HIS A 43 -23.44 11.49 4.86
N TYR A 44 -23.46 12.27 3.79
CA TYR A 44 -24.44 13.30 3.53
C TYR A 44 -24.49 13.67 2.04
N PRO A 45 -25.59 14.29 1.58
CA PRO A 45 -25.69 14.75 0.20
C PRO A 45 -24.62 15.82 -0.05
N PRO A 46 -23.82 15.73 -1.13
CA PRO A 46 -22.74 16.68 -1.40
C PRO A 46 -23.32 18.04 -1.82
N HIS A 47 -22.46 19.04 -2.07
CA HIS A 47 -22.87 20.23 -2.77
C HIS A 47 -23.49 19.86 -4.14
N PRO A 48 -24.64 20.42 -4.57
CA PRO A 48 -25.34 19.97 -5.79
C PRO A 48 -24.49 19.98 -7.06
N ALA A 49 -23.63 20.99 -7.21
CA ALA A 49 -22.71 21.09 -8.36
C ALA A 49 -21.72 19.91 -8.47
N PHE A 50 -21.49 19.15 -7.39
CA PHE A 50 -20.69 17.92 -7.47
C PHE A 50 -21.39 16.86 -8.33
N LEU A 51 -22.72 16.73 -8.22
CA LEU A 51 -23.47 15.75 -9.01
C LEU A 51 -23.54 16.14 -10.50
N ASP A 52 -23.61 17.44 -10.81
CA ASP A 52 -23.45 17.92 -12.19
C ASP A 52 -22.10 17.46 -12.80
N LEU A 53 -21.03 17.52 -12.00
CA LEU A 53 -19.70 17.07 -12.44
C LEU A 53 -19.63 15.53 -12.56
N CYS A 54 -20.28 14.78 -11.67
CA CYS A 54 -20.37 13.33 -11.77
C CYS A 54 -21.12 12.87 -13.02
N ASP A 55 -22.19 13.58 -13.39
CA ASP A 55 -22.92 13.35 -14.63
C ASP A 55 -22.03 13.63 -15.86
N GLU A 56 -21.28 14.74 -15.83
CA GLU A 56 -20.39 15.16 -16.92
C GLU A 56 -19.20 14.20 -17.11
N LEU A 57 -18.52 13.82 -16.02
CA LEU A 57 -17.27 13.05 -16.05
C LEU A 57 -17.49 11.53 -15.97
N GLY A 58 -18.72 11.10 -15.67
CA GLY A 58 -19.16 9.72 -15.62
C GLY A 58 -18.61 8.97 -14.41
N LEU A 59 -19.28 9.10 -13.27
CA LEU A 59 -19.11 8.26 -12.09
C LEU A 59 -20.46 7.72 -11.60
N TRP A 60 -20.47 6.51 -11.07
CA TRP A 60 -21.61 5.95 -10.37
C TRP A 60 -21.67 6.49 -8.94
N VAL A 61 -22.79 7.11 -8.56
CA VAL A 61 -22.95 7.74 -7.25
C VAL A 61 -23.89 6.90 -6.37
N VAL A 62 -23.39 6.53 -5.19
CA VAL A 62 -24.21 6.15 -4.04
C VAL A 62 -24.43 7.43 -3.24
N GLU A 63 -25.59 8.04 -3.40
CA GLU A 63 -25.92 9.28 -2.69
C GLU A 63 -26.57 8.96 -1.35
N GLU A 64 -25.99 9.49 -0.28
CA GLU A 64 -26.32 9.11 1.09
C GLU A 64 -27.00 10.24 1.86
N CYS A 65 -28.07 9.89 2.56
CA CYS A 65 -28.82 10.82 3.39
C CYS A 65 -27.99 11.25 4.61
N ASP A 66 -28.08 12.53 4.99
CA ASP A 66 -27.40 13.11 6.16
C ASP A 66 -28.04 12.60 7.46
N ILE A 67 -27.74 11.35 7.81
CA ILE A 67 -28.21 10.64 9.00
C ILE A 67 -27.08 9.74 9.50
N GLU A 68 -26.45 10.17 10.59
CA GLU A 68 -25.53 9.33 11.36
C GLU A 68 -25.78 9.52 12.87
N ALA A 69 -25.96 8.41 13.58
CA ALA A 69 -26.25 8.37 15.02
C ALA A 69 -25.30 7.42 15.77
N HIS A 70 -24.09 7.21 15.25
CA HIS A 70 -23.15 6.21 15.76
C HIS A 70 -22.84 6.37 17.26
N GLY A 71 -22.71 7.61 17.76
CA GLY A 71 -22.43 7.87 19.18
C GLY A 71 -23.40 7.21 20.18
N PHE A 72 -24.61 6.83 19.77
CA PHE A 72 -25.56 6.09 20.60
C PHE A 72 -25.10 4.65 20.92
N ILE A 73 -24.08 4.11 20.24
CA ILE A 73 -23.47 2.82 20.56
C ILE A 73 -22.99 2.77 22.02
N HIS A 74 -22.47 3.89 22.54
CA HIS A 74 -22.01 4.02 23.93
C HIS A 74 -23.14 3.99 24.96
N ALA A 75 -24.39 4.19 24.52
CA ALA A 75 -25.60 4.07 25.32
C ALA A 75 -26.38 2.79 24.99
N ALA A 76 -25.74 1.78 24.37
CA ALA A 76 -26.39 0.56 23.89
C ALA A 76 -27.64 0.86 23.04
N TRP A 77 -27.56 1.92 22.22
CA TRP A 77 -28.63 2.41 21.35
C TRP A 77 -29.91 2.88 22.06
N HIS A 78 -29.86 3.07 23.39
CA HIS A 78 -31.00 3.61 24.13
C HIS A 78 -31.33 5.04 23.67
N GLY A 79 -32.59 5.26 23.28
CA GLY A 79 -33.05 6.56 22.80
C GLY A 79 -32.58 6.92 21.38
N ASN A 80 -32.05 5.95 20.63
CA ASN A 80 -31.58 6.16 19.26
C ASN A 80 -32.70 6.73 18.35
N PRO A 81 -32.44 7.87 17.64
CA PRO A 81 -33.35 8.43 16.65
C PRO A 81 -33.85 7.46 15.57
N ALA A 82 -33.09 6.40 15.25
CA ALA A 82 -33.50 5.40 14.27
C ALA A 82 -34.80 4.65 14.64
N ASP A 83 -35.10 4.49 15.94
CA ASP A 83 -36.34 3.83 16.40
C ASP A 83 -37.28 4.72 17.21
N ASP A 84 -36.86 5.92 17.63
CA ASP A 84 -37.73 6.81 18.40
C ASP A 84 -38.70 7.60 17.51
N PRO A 85 -40.04 7.41 17.63
CA PRO A 85 -41.02 8.03 16.75
C PRO A 85 -41.03 9.57 16.79
N ARG A 86 -40.49 10.19 17.85
CA ARG A 86 -40.37 11.66 17.94
C ARG A 86 -39.48 12.23 16.84
N TRP A 87 -38.49 11.46 16.38
CA TRP A 87 -37.55 11.88 15.34
C TRP A 87 -38.05 11.61 13.92
N ARG A 88 -39.13 10.84 13.76
CA ARG A 88 -39.66 10.45 12.45
C ARG A 88 -39.89 11.63 11.48
N PRO A 89 -40.54 12.74 11.90
CA PRO A 89 -40.77 13.85 10.98
C PRO A 89 -39.46 14.46 10.45
N MET A 90 -38.43 14.56 11.31
CA MET A 90 -37.14 15.12 10.96
C MET A 90 -36.35 14.20 10.02
N LEU A 91 -36.31 12.89 10.30
CA LEU A 91 -35.57 11.94 9.44
C LEU A 91 -36.23 11.80 8.06
N LEU A 92 -37.57 11.81 7.99
CA LEU A 92 -38.29 11.85 6.71
C LEU A 92 -38.02 13.14 5.94
N ASP A 93 -37.90 14.28 6.62
CA ASP A 93 -37.56 15.56 5.98
C ASP A 93 -36.16 15.52 5.36
N ARG A 94 -35.16 14.97 6.06
CA ARG A 94 -33.80 14.76 5.53
C ARG A 94 -33.80 13.91 4.26
N MET A 95 -34.47 12.75 4.30
CA MET A 95 -34.58 11.86 3.14
C MET A 95 -35.31 12.54 1.96
N ARG A 96 -36.41 13.25 2.25
CA ARG A 96 -37.16 14.02 1.25
C ARG A 96 -36.30 15.06 0.56
N ARG A 97 -35.53 15.83 1.32
CA ARG A 97 -34.69 16.90 0.78
C ARG A 97 -33.63 16.37 -0.17
N MET A 98 -32.91 15.30 0.21
CA MET A 98 -31.93 14.66 -0.66
C MET A 98 -32.58 14.16 -1.96
N VAL A 99 -33.54 13.24 -1.83
CA VAL A 99 -34.15 12.60 -3.01
C VAL A 99 -34.80 13.64 -3.93
N GLU A 100 -35.51 14.62 -3.39
CA GLU A 100 -36.15 15.64 -4.23
C GLU A 100 -35.14 16.58 -4.90
N ARG A 101 -34.02 16.89 -4.25
CA ARG A 101 -32.97 17.75 -4.83
C ARG A 101 -32.30 17.05 -6.00
N ASP A 102 -31.99 15.75 -5.87
CA ASP A 102 -30.99 15.11 -6.73
C ASP A 102 -31.52 14.00 -7.65
N LYS A 103 -32.81 13.64 -7.57
CA LYS A 103 -33.47 12.58 -8.38
C LYS A 103 -33.31 12.67 -9.91
N ASN A 104 -32.87 13.79 -10.46
CA ASN A 104 -32.71 13.98 -11.90
C ASN A 104 -31.28 13.66 -12.39
N HIS A 105 -30.32 13.44 -11.49
CA HIS A 105 -28.94 13.11 -11.86
C HIS A 105 -28.85 11.64 -12.32
N PRO A 106 -28.39 11.36 -13.56
CA PRO A 106 -28.14 10.00 -14.03
C PRO A 106 -26.97 9.32 -13.31
N SER A 107 -26.00 10.07 -12.78
CA SER A 107 -24.90 9.51 -11.99
C SER A 107 -25.38 8.85 -10.70
N VAL A 108 -26.44 9.37 -10.08
CA VAL A 108 -27.05 8.78 -8.88
C VAL A 108 -27.76 7.49 -9.25
N VAL A 109 -27.18 6.37 -8.83
CA VAL A 109 -27.68 5.01 -9.13
C VAL A 109 -28.20 4.30 -7.90
N ILE A 110 -27.84 4.73 -6.69
CA ILE A 110 -28.24 4.11 -5.42
C ILE A 110 -28.53 5.22 -4.42
N TRP A 111 -29.66 5.11 -3.71
CA TRP A 111 -29.97 5.94 -2.55
C TRP A 111 -29.56 5.22 -1.26
N SER A 112 -28.74 5.85 -0.42
CA SER A 112 -28.46 5.33 0.91
C SER A 112 -29.27 6.06 2.00
N LEU A 113 -29.82 5.26 2.92
CA LEU A 113 -30.69 5.76 3.99
C LEU A 113 -29.93 6.52 5.10
N GLY A 114 -28.60 6.39 5.15
CA GLY A 114 -27.72 6.96 6.17
C GLY A 114 -26.58 6.01 6.52
N ASN A 115 -25.79 6.39 7.52
CA ASN A 115 -24.63 5.65 7.99
C ASN A 115 -24.73 5.29 9.48
N GLU A 116 -24.13 4.17 9.89
CA GLU A 116 -23.87 3.77 11.29
C GLU A 116 -24.91 4.15 12.37
N SER A 117 -26.20 4.08 12.04
CA SER A 117 -27.28 4.58 12.90
C SER A 117 -28.12 3.47 13.52
N HIS A 118 -27.66 2.21 13.45
CA HIS A 118 -28.44 1.02 13.79
C HIS A 118 -29.74 0.91 12.96
N HIS A 119 -30.59 -0.08 13.22
CA HIS A 119 -31.91 -0.18 12.58
C HIS A 119 -33.03 0.33 13.49
N GLY A 120 -34.21 0.62 12.91
CA GLY A 120 -35.41 1.00 13.66
C GLY A 120 -36.58 1.42 12.76
N ARG A 121 -37.75 1.66 13.38
CA ARG A 121 -39.01 1.98 12.69
C ARG A 121 -38.97 3.23 11.82
N ASN A 122 -38.01 4.14 12.05
CA ASN A 122 -37.90 5.34 11.23
C ASN A 122 -37.17 5.04 9.93
N PHE A 123 -36.15 4.18 9.93
CA PHE A 123 -35.49 3.71 8.71
C PHE A 123 -36.46 2.96 7.79
N ALA A 124 -37.40 2.18 8.36
CA ALA A 124 -38.50 1.59 7.60
C ALA A 124 -39.34 2.66 6.88
N ALA A 125 -39.70 3.73 7.59
CA ALA A 125 -40.45 4.84 7.01
C ALA A 125 -39.67 5.60 5.92
N LEU A 126 -38.35 5.76 6.07
CA LEU A 126 -37.49 6.35 5.03
C LEU A 126 -37.50 5.50 3.76
N ALA A 127 -37.34 4.18 3.91
CA ALA A 127 -37.34 3.24 2.81
C ALA A 127 -38.69 3.20 2.08
N ASP A 128 -39.80 3.12 2.82
CA ASP A 128 -41.16 3.09 2.25
C ASP A 128 -41.48 4.37 1.48
N TRP A 129 -41.13 5.53 2.04
CA TRP A 129 -41.31 6.81 1.36
C TRP A 129 -40.47 6.88 0.08
N THR A 130 -39.20 6.48 0.15
CA THR A 130 -38.28 6.58 -0.99
C THR A 130 -38.69 5.63 -2.12
N ARG A 131 -39.05 4.38 -1.81
CA ARG A 131 -39.57 3.43 -2.82
C ARG A 131 -40.85 3.90 -3.48
N THR A 132 -41.72 4.58 -2.73
CA THR A 132 -42.93 5.19 -3.30
C THR A 132 -42.58 6.36 -4.22
N ARG A 133 -41.56 7.14 -3.84
CA ARG A 133 -41.20 8.37 -4.53
C ARG A 133 -40.36 8.16 -5.80
N ASP A 134 -39.41 7.24 -5.72
CA ASP A 134 -38.46 6.89 -6.77
C ASP A 134 -38.23 5.36 -6.78
N PRO A 135 -39.12 4.58 -7.40
CA PRO A 135 -38.96 3.14 -7.51
C PRO A 135 -37.86 2.71 -8.49
N ALA A 136 -37.23 3.64 -9.22
CA ALA A 136 -36.26 3.32 -10.26
C ALA A 136 -34.85 3.04 -9.71
N ARG A 137 -34.55 3.49 -8.48
CA ARG A 137 -33.23 3.35 -7.85
C ARG A 137 -33.29 2.44 -6.62
N PRO A 138 -32.35 1.49 -6.46
CA PRO A 138 -32.26 0.65 -5.27
C PRO A 138 -31.86 1.44 -4.01
N LEU A 139 -32.21 0.88 -2.85
CA LEU A 139 -31.85 1.41 -1.53
C LEU A 139 -30.61 0.70 -0.94
N HIS A 140 -29.78 1.46 -0.23
CA HIS A 140 -28.61 0.97 0.49
C HIS A 140 -28.68 1.33 1.98
N TYR A 141 -28.44 0.34 2.86
CA TYR A 141 -28.13 0.57 4.26
C TYR A 141 -27.38 -0.63 4.88
N GLU A 142 -26.24 -0.37 5.55
CA GLU A 142 -25.35 -1.43 6.07
C GLU A 142 -25.78 -1.99 7.43
N ARG A 143 -26.25 -1.13 8.37
CA ARG A 143 -26.40 -1.53 9.78
C ARG A 143 -27.64 -2.37 10.11
N ASP A 144 -28.60 -2.45 9.21
CA ASP A 144 -29.71 -3.41 9.37
C ASP A 144 -29.29 -4.80 8.91
N ARG A 145 -28.88 -5.66 9.85
CA ARG A 145 -28.45 -7.05 9.57
C ARG A 145 -29.58 -7.95 9.07
N THR A 146 -30.84 -7.53 9.15
CA THR A 146 -31.97 -8.20 8.46
C THR A 146 -32.09 -7.80 6.99
N TYR A 147 -31.47 -6.67 6.63
CA TYR A 147 -31.50 -6.01 5.33
C TYR A 147 -32.92 -5.75 4.80
N ARG A 148 -33.98 -5.78 5.62
CA ARG A 148 -35.38 -5.69 5.17
C ARG A 148 -35.65 -4.43 4.34
N HIS A 149 -34.90 -3.35 4.64
CA HIS A 149 -35.03 -2.05 4.00
C HIS A 149 -33.85 -1.70 3.07
N SER A 150 -32.96 -2.64 2.80
CA SER A 150 -31.83 -2.51 1.85
C SER A 150 -32.00 -3.47 0.68
N ASP A 151 -31.65 -3.03 -0.51
CA ASP A 151 -31.59 -3.84 -1.73
C ASP A 151 -30.18 -4.40 -1.99
N PHE A 152 -29.27 -4.21 -1.01
CA PHE A 152 -27.93 -4.77 -0.97
C PHE A 152 -27.70 -5.50 0.36
N TYR A 153 -27.00 -6.62 0.30
CA TYR A 153 -26.26 -7.11 1.46
C TYR A 153 -24.98 -6.27 1.54
N SER A 154 -24.89 -5.36 2.49
CA SER A 154 -23.70 -4.53 2.65
C SER A 154 -23.00 -4.82 3.97
N LEU A 155 -21.68 -4.73 3.94
CA LEU A 155 -20.82 -4.74 5.11
C LEU A 155 -19.77 -3.65 4.95
N MET A 156 -19.24 -3.22 6.08
CA MET A 156 -18.00 -2.46 6.18
C MET A 156 -16.86 -3.35 6.69
N TYR A 157 -15.67 -3.21 6.10
CA TYR A 157 -14.42 -3.82 6.55
C TYR A 157 -14.40 -5.35 6.66
N ALA A 158 -15.22 -6.06 5.88
CA ALA A 158 -15.20 -7.52 5.86
C ALA A 158 -13.83 -8.04 5.36
N PRO A 159 -13.21 -9.05 6.00
CA PRO A 159 -11.99 -9.68 5.53
C PRO A 159 -12.12 -10.30 4.14
N VAL A 160 -11.01 -10.38 3.39
CA VAL A 160 -10.99 -10.92 2.01
C VAL A 160 -11.60 -12.32 1.91
N ASP A 161 -11.32 -13.21 2.87
CA ASP A 161 -11.85 -14.57 2.89
C ASP A 161 -13.37 -14.60 3.12
N GLU A 162 -13.89 -13.66 3.91
CA GLU A 162 -15.33 -13.46 4.09
C GLU A 162 -15.98 -12.96 2.80
N VAL A 163 -15.39 -11.95 2.13
CA VAL A 163 -15.86 -11.48 0.82
C VAL A 163 -15.94 -12.63 -0.18
N ALA A 164 -14.90 -13.49 -0.22
CA ALA A 164 -14.88 -14.64 -1.10
C ALA A 164 -15.97 -15.67 -0.75
N ARG A 165 -16.21 -15.95 0.55
CA ARG A 165 -17.33 -16.81 0.99
C ARG A 165 -18.68 -16.22 0.61
N ILE A 166 -18.87 -14.91 0.79
CA ILE A 166 -20.09 -14.21 0.39
C ILE A 166 -20.31 -14.35 -1.11
N GLY A 167 -19.28 -14.14 -1.94
CA GLY A 167 -19.35 -14.35 -3.39
C GLY A 167 -19.81 -15.76 -3.79
N ARG A 168 -19.48 -16.78 -3.00
CA ARG A 168 -19.89 -18.19 -3.22
C ARG A 168 -21.19 -18.59 -2.53
N HIS A 169 -21.86 -17.68 -1.81
CA HIS A 169 -23.01 -17.98 -0.95
C HIS A 169 -22.69 -19.00 0.17
N GLU A 170 -21.47 -18.95 0.70
CA GLU A 170 -20.97 -19.81 1.78
C GLU A 170 -20.82 -19.06 3.12
N GLU A 171 -21.23 -17.78 3.19
CA GLU A 171 -21.14 -17.00 4.42
C GLU A 171 -22.06 -17.55 5.51
N GLN A 172 -21.70 -17.37 6.78
CA GLN A 172 -22.57 -17.76 7.89
C GLN A 172 -23.75 -16.78 8.01
N PRO A 173 -24.97 -17.25 8.34
CA PRO A 173 -26.08 -16.36 8.60
C PRO A 173 -25.79 -15.51 9.85
N PRO A 174 -26.00 -14.18 9.82
CA PRO A 174 -25.96 -13.38 11.04
C PRO A 174 -27.10 -13.80 12.00
N PRO A 175 -26.95 -13.57 13.32
CA PRO A 175 -27.96 -13.98 14.31
C PRO A 175 -29.39 -13.52 13.98
N GLU A 176 -29.54 -12.34 13.39
CA GLU A 176 -30.82 -11.72 13.06
C GLU A 176 -31.57 -12.44 11.93
N THR A 177 -30.87 -13.13 11.02
CA THR A 177 -31.52 -13.90 9.94
C THR A 177 -31.47 -15.41 10.19
N ALA A 178 -30.57 -15.90 11.04
CA ALA A 178 -30.38 -17.33 11.30
C ALA A 178 -31.66 -18.04 11.78
N ALA A 179 -32.52 -17.34 12.53
CA ALA A 179 -33.79 -17.88 13.02
C ALA A 179 -35.00 -17.60 12.10
N GLU A 180 -34.81 -16.85 11.00
CA GLU A 180 -35.89 -16.43 10.07
C GLU A 180 -35.57 -16.87 8.62
N PRO A 181 -35.97 -18.10 8.21
CA PRO A 181 -35.58 -18.66 6.91
C PRO A 181 -35.91 -17.79 5.70
N ALA A 182 -37.03 -17.07 5.73
CA ALA A 182 -37.42 -16.16 4.65
C ALA A 182 -36.49 -14.95 4.53
N LEU A 183 -36.03 -14.40 5.65
CA LEU A 183 -35.05 -13.31 5.64
C LEU A 183 -33.69 -13.78 5.17
N GLU A 184 -33.23 -14.93 5.65
CA GLU A 184 -31.94 -15.47 5.25
C GLU A 184 -31.92 -15.79 3.75
N HIS A 185 -33.00 -16.37 3.23
CA HIS A 185 -33.15 -16.59 1.80
C HIS A 185 -33.08 -15.27 1.02
N ARG A 186 -33.80 -14.23 1.47
CA ARG A 186 -33.76 -12.90 0.85
C ARG A 186 -32.35 -12.31 0.88
N ARG A 187 -31.69 -12.27 2.04
CA ARG A 187 -30.33 -11.74 2.22
C ARG A 187 -29.34 -12.45 1.28
N ARG A 188 -29.43 -13.78 1.17
CA ARG A 188 -28.57 -14.57 0.27
C ARG A 188 -28.76 -14.25 -1.21
N ALA A 189 -29.94 -13.79 -1.59
CA ALA A 189 -30.25 -13.39 -2.97
C ALA A 189 -29.82 -11.95 -3.30
N LEU A 190 -29.50 -11.12 -2.30
CA LEU A 190 -29.07 -9.74 -2.54
C LEU A 190 -27.66 -9.68 -3.14
N PRO A 191 -27.38 -8.69 -4.03
CA PRO A 191 -26.02 -8.34 -4.39
C PRO A 191 -25.25 -7.87 -3.15
N PHE A 192 -23.97 -8.19 -3.11
CA PHE A 192 -23.07 -7.82 -2.03
C PHE A 192 -22.30 -6.54 -2.33
N LEU A 193 -22.25 -5.60 -1.39
CA LEU A 193 -21.52 -4.35 -1.54
C LEU A 193 -20.67 -4.04 -0.31
N LEU A 194 -19.39 -3.77 -0.51
CA LEU A 194 -18.56 -3.16 0.55
C LEU A 194 -18.78 -1.65 0.55
N CYS A 195 -19.63 -1.14 1.44
CA CYS A 195 -19.82 0.32 1.52
C CYS A 195 -18.56 1.03 2.04
N GLU A 196 -17.72 0.30 2.78
CA GLU A 196 -16.40 0.73 3.25
C GLU A 196 -15.47 -0.49 3.29
N TYR A 197 -14.24 -0.36 2.77
CA TYR A 197 -13.19 -1.35 2.92
C TYR A 197 -11.81 -0.71 2.76
N ALA A 198 -10.76 -1.51 3.01
CA ALA A 198 -9.37 -1.11 2.79
C ALA A 198 -9.05 0.28 3.36
N HIS A 199 -9.25 0.44 4.67
CA HIS A 199 -9.03 1.70 5.38
C HIS A 199 -7.64 2.27 5.08
N ALA A 200 -7.59 3.47 4.48
CA ALA A 200 -6.42 4.03 3.79
C ALA A 200 -5.51 4.86 4.69
N MET A 201 -5.72 4.79 6.01
CA MET A 201 -4.95 5.53 7.00
C MET A 201 -3.46 5.18 7.02
N GLY A 202 -2.65 6.22 6.93
CA GLY A 202 -1.19 6.14 7.00
C GLY A 202 -0.60 5.30 5.86
N ASN A 203 0.44 4.52 6.19
CA ASN A 203 1.05 3.61 5.23
C ASN A 203 0.16 2.38 5.00
N GLY A 204 -0.58 2.42 3.89
CA GLY A 204 -1.60 1.46 3.51
C GLY A 204 -2.49 2.00 2.37
N PRO A 205 -3.59 1.32 2.06
CA PRO A 205 -3.98 0.01 2.57
C PRO A 205 -3.26 -1.14 1.84
N GLY A 206 -3.07 -2.27 2.52
CA GLY A 206 -2.64 -3.53 1.95
C GLY A 206 -3.78 -4.35 1.32
N SER A 207 -3.44 -5.38 0.57
CA SER A 207 -4.36 -6.39 0.02
C SER A 207 -5.43 -5.89 -0.96
N LEU A 208 -5.25 -4.71 -1.55
CA LEU A 208 -6.18 -4.16 -2.56
C LEU A 208 -6.39 -5.11 -3.76
N THR A 209 -5.32 -5.74 -4.25
CA THR A 209 -5.41 -6.73 -5.33
C THR A 209 -6.15 -8.00 -4.89
N ASP A 210 -6.05 -8.39 -3.62
CA ASP A 210 -6.74 -9.57 -3.08
C ASP A 210 -8.25 -9.32 -3.00
N TYR A 211 -8.64 -8.16 -2.48
CA TYR A 211 -10.02 -7.70 -2.52
C TYR A 211 -10.56 -7.64 -3.94
N GLN A 212 -9.81 -7.03 -4.87
CA GLN A 212 -10.27 -6.93 -6.26
C GLN A 212 -10.49 -8.31 -6.89
N ARG A 213 -9.58 -9.27 -6.66
CA ARG A 213 -9.76 -10.65 -7.13
C ARG A 213 -11.01 -11.30 -6.54
N ALA A 214 -11.27 -11.13 -5.24
CA ALA A 214 -12.44 -11.69 -4.58
C ALA A 214 -13.75 -11.07 -5.09
N LEU A 215 -13.75 -9.76 -5.35
CA LEU A 215 -14.90 -9.03 -5.89
C LEU A 215 -15.17 -9.40 -7.37
N GLU A 216 -14.13 -9.53 -8.20
CA GLU A 216 -14.27 -9.87 -9.62
C GLU A 216 -14.63 -11.35 -9.87
N ALA A 217 -14.36 -12.23 -8.92
CA ALA A 217 -14.57 -13.67 -9.09
C ALA A 217 -16.05 -14.09 -9.14
N HIS A 218 -16.96 -13.27 -8.59
CA HIS A 218 -18.35 -13.67 -8.37
C HIS A 218 -19.34 -12.57 -8.76
N PRO A 219 -20.32 -12.84 -9.66
CA PRO A 219 -21.33 -11.86 -10.07
C PRO A 219 -22.19 -11.28 -8.94
N ARG A 220 -22.27 -11.96 -7.78
CA ARG A 220 -22.96 -11.47 -6.59
C ARG A 220 -22.28 -10.21 -6.02
N CYS A 221 -20.97 -10.07 -6.17
CA CYS A 221 -20.22 -8.93 -5.65
C CYS A 221 -20.37 -7.71 -6.57
N ALA A 222 -21.04 -6.67 -6.10
CA ALA A 222 -21.26 -5.42 -6.82
C ALA A 222 -20.06 -4.46 -6.75
N GLY A 223 -19.06 -4.76 -5.93
CA GLY A 223 -17.84 -3.96 -5.78
C GLY A 223 -17.66 -3.41 -4.37
N GLY A 224 -16.92 -2.30 -4.26
CA GLY A 224 -16.64 -1.68 -2.97
C GLY A 224 -16.15 -0.25 -3.06
N PHE A 225 -16.22 0.44 -1.92
CA PHE A 225 -15.79 1.83 -1.76
C PHE A 225 -14.68 1.92 -0.71
N VAL A 226 -13.48 2.32 -1.13
CA VAL A 226 -12.35 2.51 -0.19
C VAL A 226 -12.72 3.60 0.83
N TRP A 227 -12.36 3.37 2.08
CA TRP A 227 -12.40 4.40 3.12
C TRP A 227 -10.99 5.00 3.31
N GLU A 228 -10.72 6.26 2.97
CA GLU A 228 -11.57 7.15 2.20
C GLU A 228 -10.79 7.96 1.14
N TRP A 229 -11.43 8.92 0.49
CA TRP A 229 -10.82 9.70 -0.58
C TRP A 229 -9.65 10.55 -0.07
N ILE A 230 -9.86 11.35 0.97
CA ILE A 230 -8.97 12.45 1.34
C ILE A 230 -8.74 12.53 2.85
N ASP A 231 -7.50 12.80 3.25
CA ASP A 231 -7.15 13.17 4.62
C ASP A 231 -7.78 14.51 5.03
N HIS A 232 -8.41 14.55 6.20
CA HIS A 232 -9.08 15.73 6.75
C HIS A 232 -8.18 16.65 7.59
N GLY A 233 -6.88 16.64 7.32
CA GLY A 233 -5.93 17.53 7.99
C GLY A 233 -6.20 19.01 7.66
N LEU A 234 -6.10 19.88 8.67
CA LEU A 234 -6.24 21.33 8.51
C LEU A 234 -4.87 22.01 8.54
N ARG A 235 -4.63 22.96 7.63
CA ARG A 235 -3.32 23.61 7.56
C ARG A 235 -3.01 24.38 8.83
N ARG A 236 -1.81 24.16 9.36
CA ARG A 236 -1.24 24.86 10.51
C ARG A 236 0.16 25.33 10.24
N VAL A 237 0.58 26.34 10.99
CA VAL A 237 1.93 26.92 10.93
C VAL A 237 2.54 26.86 12.33
N THR A 238 3.78 26.37 12.42
CA THR A 238 4.58 26.36 13.63
C THR A 238 5.10 27.76 13.97
N ALA A 239 5.63 27.96 15.18
CA ALA A 239 6.17 29.26 15.60
C ALA A 239 7.35 29.76 14.73
N ASP A 240 8.11 28.83 14.12
CA ASP A 240 9.22 29.11 13.21
C ASP A 240 8.79 29.20 11.72
N GLY A 241 7.49 29.17 11.43
CA GLY A 241 6.94 29.42 10.10
C GLY A 241 6.82 28.19 9.18
N ARG A 242 7.11 26.98 9.68
CA ARG A 242 6.92 25.74 8.92
C ARG A 242 5.44 25.35 8.89
N THR A 243 5.00 24.84 7.75
CA THR A 243 3.60 24.45 7.55
C THR A 243 3.44 22.94 7.72
N TYR A 244 2.35 22.53 8.37
CA TYR A 244 1.95 21.13 8.54
C TYR A 244 0.42 21.00 8.51
N PHE A 245 -0.09 19.77 8.53
CA PHE A 245 -1.52 19.51 8.65
C PHE A 245 -1.83 18.98 10.05
N GLY A 246 -2.64 19.71 10.80
CA GLY A 246 -3.11 19.29 12.13
C GLY A 246 -4.33 18.38 12.04
N TYR A 247 -4.47 17.52 13.05
CA TYR A 247 -5.58 16.57 13.22
C TYR A 247 -6.22 16.74 14.62
N GLY A 248 -7.14 15.85 15.01
CA GLY A 248 -7.88 15.97 16.28
C GLY A 248 -6.96 16.07 17.50
N GLY A 249 -7.23 17.02 18.40
CA GLY A 249 -6.37 17.34 19.54
C GLY A 249 -5.43 18.54 19.31
N ASP A 250 -5.00 18.80 18.07
CA ASP A 250 -4.13 19.96 17.76
C ASP A 250 -4.84 21.31 17.91
N PHE A 251 -6.16 21.30 18.09
CA PHE A 251 -7.02 22.47 18.20
C PHE A 251 -7.54 22.71 19.64
N GLY A 252 -7.05 21.94 20.61
CA GLY A 252 -7.46 22.04 22.02
C GLY A 252 -8.86 21.49 22.29
N ASP A 253 -9.39 20.66 21.40
CA ASP A 253 -10.68 20.00 21.48
C ASP A 253 -10.66 18.82 22.48
N THR A 254 -11.79 18.57 23.16
CA THR A 254 -11.98 17.40 24.04
C THR A 254 -13.48 17.08 24.15
N PRO A 255 -13.93 15.85 23.85
CA PRO A 255 -13.15 14.72 23.32
C PRO A 255 -12.73 14.92 21.85
N HIS A 256 -11.75 14.13 21.38
CA HIS A 256 -11.27 14.14 19.98
C HIS A 256 -10.97 12.73 19.47
N GLY A 257 -11.01 12.55 18.13
CA GLY A 257 -10.67 11.29 17.45
C GLY A 257 -9.18 11.11 17.15
N GLY A 258 -8.36 12.12 17.42
CA GLY A 258 -6.91 12.05 17.17
C GLY A 258 -6.61 12.02 15.67
N THR A 259 -5.75 11.07 15.27
CA THR A 259 -5.29 10.90 13.89
C THR A 259 -6.30 10.23 12.97
N PHE A 260 -7.42 9.70 13.48
CA PHE A 260 -8.43 8.97 12.67
C PHE A 260 -9.16 9.80 11.61
N CYS A 261 -8.87 11.10 11.50
CA CYS A 261 -9.39 11.93 10.42
C CYS A 261 -8.40 12.08 9.24
N VAL A 262 -7.18 11.54 9.35
CA VAL A 262 -6.18 11.53 8.27
C VAL A 262 -6.03 10.10 7.74
N ASP A 263 -7.10 9.65 7.09
CA ASP A 263 -7.37 8.27 6.68
C ASP A 263 -7.69 8.10 5.18
N GLY A 264 -7.16 8.99 4.34
CA GLY A 264 -7.46 9.09 2.91
C GLY A 264 -6.41 8.51 1.95
N LEU A 265 -6.87 8.23 0.73
CA LEU A 265 -6.03 7.89 -0.42
C LEU A 265 -5.24 9.10 -0.98
N VAL A 266 -5.65 10.32 -0.65
CA VAL A 266 -4.89 11.54 -0.96
C VAL A 266 -4.65 12.34 0.31
N PHE A 267 -3.47 12.96 0.39
CA PHE A 267 -3.14 13.89 1.47
C PHE A 267 -4.05 15.12 1.44
N PRO A 268 -4.08 15.98 2.48
CA PRO A 268 -5.04 17.10 2.56
C PRO A 268 -4.97 18.08 1.38
N ASP A 269 -3.81 18.16 0.73
CA ASP A 269 -3.55 18.98 -0.47
C ASP A 269 -3.84 18.25 -1.81
N ARG A 270 -4.47 17.07 -1.77
CA ARG A 270 -4.76 16.17 -2.91
C ARG A 270 -3.53 15.54 -3.55
N THR A 271 -2.36 15.61 -2.92
CA THR A 271 -1.21 14.83 -3.37
C THR A 271 -1.55 13.33 -3.25
N PRO A 272 -1.45 12.54 -4.33
CA PRO A 272 -1.69 11.10 -4.28
C PRO A 272 -0.80 10.38 -3.27
N SER A 273 -1.39 9.59 -2.38
CA SER A 273 -0.63 8.69 -1.52
C SER A 273 -0.15 7.46 -2.32
N PRO A 274 0.84 6.71 -1.80
CA PRO A 274 1.19 5.39 -2.34
C PRO A 274 -0.01 4.43 -2.41
N GLY A 275 -0.95 4.55 -1.46
CA GLY A 275 -2.21 3.81 -1.44
C GLY A 275 -3.08 4.07 -2.69
N LEU A 276 -3.18 5.31 -3.16
CA LEU A 276 -3.94 5.61 -4.39
C LEU A 276 -3.30 5.01 -5.64
N LEU A 277 -1.97 4.98 -5.71
CA LEU A 277 -1.24 4.35 -6.82
C LEU A 277 -1.44 2.82 -6.80
N ALA A 278 -1.38 2.21 -5.61
CA ALA A 278 -1.70 0.80 -5.41
C ALA A 278 -3.16 0.50 -5.79
N TYR A 279 -4.10 1.38 -5.44
CA TYR A 279 -5.50 1.23 -5.79
C TYR A 279 -5.74 1.31 -7.29
N LYS A 280 -5.20 2.34 -7.97
CA LYS A 280 -5.24 2.47 -9.44
C LYS A 280 -4.84 1.19 -10.15
N LYS A 281 -3.73 0.58 -9.67
CA LYS A 281 -3.22 -0.67 -10.24
C LYS A 281 -4.12 -1.86 -9.92
N ALA A 282 -4.63 -1.97 -8.70
CA ALA A 282 -5.52 -3.05 -8.31
C ALA A 282 -6.78 -3.07 -9.17
N ILE A 283 -7.38 -1.91 -9.44
CA ILE A 283 -8.68 -1.79 -10.12
C ILE A 283 -8.59 -1.52 -11.63
N GLU A 284 -7.41 -1.71 -12.23
CA GLU A 284 -7.20 -1.38 -13.64
C GLU A 284 -8.24 -2.04 -14.55
N PRO A 285 -8.88 -1.28 -15.46
CA PRO A 285 -9.99 -1.78 -16.26
C PRO A 285 -9.55 -2.65 -17.44
N VAL A 286 -8.24 -2.80 -17.66
CA VAL A 286 -7.66 -3.62 -18.71
C VAL A 286 -6.69 -4.61 -18.07
N GLY A 287 -7.03 -5.90 -18.12
CA GLY A 287 -6.13 -6.96 -17.68
C GLY A 287 -5.13 -7.30 -18.79
N ILE A 288 -3.83 -7.29 -18.46
CA ILE A 288 -2.76 -7.66 -19.39
C ILE A 288 -1.91 -8.75 -18.75
N THR A 289 -1.80 -9.90 -19.41
CA THR A 289 -0.94 -11.01 -19.00
C THR A 289 0.03 -11.33 -20.13
N VAL A 290 1.32 -11.39 -19.83
CA VAL A 290 2.36 -11.77 -20.79
C VAL A 290 2.84 -13.18 -20.43
N ASP A 291 2.81 -14.11 -21.39
CA ASP A 291 3.41 -15.43 -21.29
C ASP A 291 4.58 -15.54 -22.28
N PRO A 292 5.82 -15.22 -21.84
CA PRO A 292 6.99 -15.29 -22.70
C PRO A 292 7.32 -16.69 -23.19
N VAL A 293 7.05 -17.73 -22.39
CA VAL A 293 7.36 -19.13 -22.73
C VAL A 293 6.39 -19.64 -23.80
N GLY A 294 5.12 -19.28 -23.64
CA GLY A 294 4.08 -19.59 -24.61
C GLY A 294 4.01 -18.65 -25.81
N GLY A 295 4.84 -17.60 -25.86
CA GLY A 295 4.92 -16.66 -26.98
C GLY A 295 3.65 -15.84 -27.20
N ARG A 296 2.90 -15.49 -26.14
CA ARG A 296 1.60 -14.82 -26.25
C ARG A 296 1.36 -13.73 -25.20
N ILE A 297 0.48 -12.79 -25.52
CA ILE A 297 -0.05 -11.77 -24.61
C ILE A 297 -1.57 -11.89 -24.60
N VAL A 298 -2.16 -11.98 -23.41
CA VAL A 298 -3.61 -12.02 -23.20
C VAL A 298 -4.09 -10.65 -22.75
N ILE A 299 -5.06 -10.08 -23.47
CA ILE A 299 -5.71 -8.81 -23.16
C ILE A 299 -7.16 -9.09 -22.78
N ARG A 300 -7.58 -8.61 -21.61
CA ARG A 300 -8.95 -8.75 -21.10
C ARG A 300 -9.56 -7.40 -20.81
N SER A 301 -10.72 -7.12 -21.42
CA SER A 301 -11.54 -5.99 -21.01
C SER A 301 -12.21 -6.30 -19.67
N ARG A 302 -12.02 -5.42 -18.69
CA ARG A 302 -12.76 -5.41 -17.42
C ARG A 302 -13.71 -4.22 -17.33
N TYR A 303 -14.03 -3.60 -18.46
CA TYR A 303 -15.13 -2.65 -18.55
C TYR A 303 -16.46 -3.41 -18.63
N ASP A 304 -17.49 -2.84 -18.02
CA ASP A 304 -18.85 -3.40 -18.05
C ASP A 304 -19.61 -3.04 -19.33
N LEU A 305 -19.32 -1.87 -19.94
CA LEU A 305 -20.11 -1.29 -21.03
C LEU A 305 -19.28 -0.84 -22.25
N ARG A 306 -18.08 -0.30 -22.04
CA ARG A 306 -17.22 0.24 -23.11
C ARG A 306 -16.28 -0.84 -23.67
N ASP A 307 -15.98 -0.75 -24.96
CA ASP A 307 -14.92 -1.51 -25.61
C ASP A 307 -13.50 -0.96 -25.29
N LEU A 308 -12.48 -1.62 -25.85
CA LEU A 308 -11.07 -1.20 -25.78
C LEU A 308 -10.61 -0.48 -27.05
N SER A 309 -11.46 0.34 -27.67
CA SER A 309 -11.04 1.21 -28.80
C SER A 309 -10.25 2.45 -28.38
N HIS A 310 -10.29 2.81 -27.09
CA HIS A 310 -9.73 4.04 -26.55
C HIS A 310 -8.24 3.99 -26.13
N PRO A 311 -7.67 2.86 -25.68
CA PRO A 311 -6.25 2.77 -25.45
C PRO A 311 -5.51 2.26 -26.70
N ARG A 312 -4.27 2.69 -26.84
CA ARG A 312 -3.24 1.99 -27.62
C ARG A 312 -2.33 1.21 -26.68
N PHE A 313 -1.77 0.11 -27.17
CA PHE A 313 -0.95 -0.80 -26.37
C PHE A 313 0.50 -0.67 -26.78
N ILE A 314 1.37 -0.22 -25.88
CA ILE A 314 2.79 -0.07 -26.15
C ILE A 314 3.60 -1.06 -25.33
N TRP A 315 4.68 -1.57 -25.91
CA TRP A 315 5.62 -2.44 -25.23
C TRP A 315 7.02 -1.83 -25.20
N THR A 316 7.79 -2.17 -24.17
CA THR A 316 9.18 -1.76 -24.01
C THR A 316 9.96 -2.92 -23.42
N LEU A 317 11.06 -3.31 -24.07
CA LEU A 317 12.01 -4.30 -23.57
C LEU A 317 13.19 -3.59 -22.94
N GLU A 318 13.49 -3.94 -21.70
CA GLU A 318 14.55 -3.32 -20.89
C GLU A 318 15.59 -4.37 -20.50
N ASP A 319 16.88 -4.05 -20.70
CA ASP A 319 18.03 -4.83 -20.23
C ASP A 319 18.67 -4.10 -19.04
N GLU A 320 18.55 -4.69 -17.85
CA GLU A 320 18.98 -4.08 -16.59
C GLU A 320 18.39 -2.67 -16.38
N GLY A 321 17.12 -2.50 -16.77
CA GLY A 321 16.38 -1.23 -16.67
C GLY A 321 16.73 -0.20 -17.74
N ARG A 322 17.54 -0.55 -18.76
CA ARG A 322 17.77 0.30 -19.93
C ARG A 322 16.92 -0.18 -21.09
N ALA A 323 16.08 0.70 -21.65
CA ALA A 323 15.28 0.36 -22.82
C ALA A 323 16.19 0.02 -24.02
N ILE A 324 15.99 -1.17 -24.60
CA ILE A 324 16.72 -1.65 -25.78
C ILE A 324 15.82 -1.79 -27.00
N ALA A 325 14.51 -1.94 -26.80
CA ALA A 325 13.52 -1.96 -27.87
C ALA A 325 12.14 -1.57 -27.36
N GLY A 326 11.26 -1.22 -28.29
CA GLY A 326 9.86 -0.95 -27.99
C GLY A 326 9.05 -0.83 -29.27
N GLY A 327 7.73 -0.84 -29.10
CA GLY A 327 6.81 -0.74 -30.22
C GLY A 327 5.36 -0.67 -29.75
N GLU A 328 4.46 -0.73 -30.72
CA GLU A 328 3.02 -0.80 -30.50
C GLU A 328 2.54 -2.23 -30.78
N LEU A 329 1.61 -2.73 -29.97
CA LEU A 329 0.94 -4.01 -30.17
C LEU A 329 -0.33 -3.78 -30.98
N ASP A 330 -0.53 -4.57 -32.02
CA ASP A 330 -1.79 -4.62 -32.76
C ASP A 330 -2.81 -5.44 -31.97
N VAL A 331 -3.65 -4.76 -31.19
CA VAL A 331 -4.73 -5.39 -30.41
C VAL A 331 -6.03 -5.20 -31.18
N PRO A 332 -6.71 -6.29 -31.59
CA PRO A 332 -7.97 -6.18 -32.31
C PRO A 332 -9.05 -5.54 -31.43
N PRO A 333 -10.10 -4.92 -32.02
CA PRO A 333 -11.23 -4.41 -31.27
C PRO A 333 -11.77 -5.44 -30.28
N LEU A 334 -11.96 -5.03 -29.03
CA LEU A 334 -12.38 -5.91 -27.94
C LEU A 334 -13.52 -5.29 -27.16
N ASP A 335 -14.69 -5.93 -27.19
CA ASP A 335 -15.87 -5.48 -26.46
C ASP A 335 -15.71 -5.60 -24.93
N ALA A 336 -16.63 -4.99 -24.20
CA ALA A 336 -16.74 -5.11 -22.75
C ALA A 336 -16.74 -6.59 -22.30
N LEU A 337 -16.02 -6.87 -21.22
CA LEU A 337 -15.90 -8.21 -20.61
C LEU A 337 -15.33 -9.33 -21.51
N GLN A 338 -14.86 -9.02 -22.73
CA GLN A 338 -14.23 -9.98 -23.62
C GLN A 338 -12.73 -10.14 -23.35
N THR A 339 -12.15 -11.22 -23.87
CA THR A 339 -10.72 -11.52 -23.82
C THR A 339 -10.23 -11.86 -25.22
N THR A 340 -9.04 -11.38 -25.57
CA THR A 340 -8.32 -11.75 -26.79
C THR A 340 -6.89 -12.15 -26.47
N GLU A 341 -6.28 -12.88 -27.38
CA GLU A 341 -4.89 -13.31 -27.33
C GLU A 341 -4.19 -12.83 -28.60
N ILE A 342 -3.01 -12.25 -28.44
CA ILE A 342 -2.13 -11.83 -29.53
C ILE A 342 -0.76 -12.47 -29.38
N PRO A 343 -0.02 -12.69 -30.48
CA PRO A 343 1.36 -13.18 -30.39
C PRO A 343 2.25 -12.18 -29.66
N LEU A 344 3.25 -12.70 -28.94
CA LEU A 344 4.35 -11.89 -28.43
C LEU A 344 5.11 -11.27 -29.63
N PRO A 345 5.45 -9.97 -29.61
CA PRO A 345 6.25 -9.38 -30.67
C PRO A 345 7.64 -10.02 -30.73
N GLU A 346 8.30 -9.95 -31.88
CA GLU A 346 9.69 -10.36 -31.99
C GLU A 346 10.57 -9.46 -31.10
N LEU A 347 11.19 -10.06 -30.09
CA LEU A 347 12.00 -9.35 -29.11
C LEU A 347 13.49 -9.45 -29.50
N PRO A 348 14.21 -8.33 -29.67
CA PRO A 348 15.63 -8.33 -29.97
C PRO A 348 16.44 -8.64 -28.70
N VAL A 349 16.38 -9.89 -28.26
CA VAL A 349 17.13 -10.40 -27.09
C VAL A 349 18.64 -10.39 -27.44
N PRO A 350 19.48 -9.64 -26.72
CA PRO A 350 20.92 -9.64 -26.96
C PRO A 350 21.54 -11.02 -26.72
N GLU A 351 22.59 -11.36 -27.48
CA GLU A 351 23.36 -12.60 -27.24
C GLU A 351 24.01 -12.62 -25.85
N THR A 352 24.39 -11.44 -25.36
CA THR A 352 24.97 -11.21 -24.02
C THR A 352 24.25 -10.04 -23.34
N PRO A 353 23.10 -10.29 -22.67
CA PRO A 353 22.43 -9.29 -21.87
C PRO A 353 23.30 -8.79 -20.72
N ARG A 354 23.11 -7.54 -20.29
CA ARG A 354 23.79 -6.97 -19.13
C ARG A 354 23.30 -7.61 -17.84
N GLY A 355 22.01 -7.91 -17.77
CA GLY A 355 21.39 -8.55 -16.64
C GLY A 355 20.01 -9.11 -16.98
N GLU A 356 19.04 -8.84 -16.13
CA GLU A 356 17.67 -9.29 -16.36
C GLU A 356 17.00 -8.50 -17.49
N LEU A 357 16.28 -9.23 -18.34
CA LEU A 357 15.42 -8.65 -19.37
C LEU A 357 13.99 -8.56 -18.87
N TRP A 358 13.37 -7.39 -18.97
CA TRP A 358 11.97 -7.15 -18.59
C TRP A 358 11.18 -6.58 -19.76
N LEU A 359 10.03 -7.18 -20.04
CA LEU A 359 9.06 -6.64 -21.00
C LEU A 359 7.95 -5.94 -20.23
N THR A 360 7.81 -4.64 -20.46
CA THR A 360 6.73 -3.80 -19.93
C THR A 360 5.70 -3.57 -21.04
N VAL A 361 4.43 -3.91 -20.79
CA VAL A 361 3.31 -3.62 -21.70
C VAL A 361 2.35 -2.65 -21.02
N ARG A 362 1.94 -1.58 -21.72
CA ARG A 362 1.11 -0.50 -21.18
C ARG A 362 -0.07 -0.20 -22.09
N ALA A 363 -1.25 -0.01 -21.52
CA ALA A 363 -2.42 0.54 -22.17
C ALA A 363 -2.47 2.05 -21.89
N LEU A 364 -2.20 2.87 -22.92
CA LEU A 364 -2.22 4.33 -22.83
C LEU A 364 -3.40 4.89 -23.60
N LEU A 365 -4.03 5.96 -23.13
CA LEU A 365 -5.04 6.67 -23.92
C LEU A 365 -4.48 7.08 -25.29
N ALA A 366 -5.16 6.68 -26.37
CA ALA A 366 -4.79 7.02 -27.74
C ALA A 366 -5.11 8.49 -28.06
N ALA A 367 -6.22 9.00 -27.51
CA ALA A 367 -6.66 10.39 -27.62
C ALA A 367 -7.01 10.95 -26.23
N GLY A 368 -7.17 12.26 -26.12
CA GLY A 368 -7.53 12.91 -24.86
C GLY A 368 -8.97 12.59 -24.46
N GLU A 369 -9.19 12.41 -23.17
CA GLU A 369 -10.50 12.29 -22.53
C GLU A 369 -10.75 13.53 -21.66
N PRO A 370 -11.99 13.88 -21.29
CA PRO A 370 -12.29 15.03 -20.43
C PRO A 370 -11.52 15.05 -19.09
N TRP A 371 -11.02 13.89 -18.66
CA TRP A 371 -10.31 13.70 -17.39
C TRP A 371 -8.80 13.49 -17.51
N ALA A 372 -8.25 13.23 -18.70
CA ALA A 372 -6.82 13.02 -18.89
C ALA A 372 -6.34 13.29 -20.33
N PRO A 373 -5.10 13.79 -20.50
CA PRO A 373 -4.52 13.98 -21.82
C PRO A 373 -4.22 12.64 -22.53
N PRO A 374 -4.01 12.65 -23.86
CA PRO A 374 -3.46 11.50 -24.57
C PRO A 374 -2.17 11.01 -23.92
N GLY A 375 -1.93 9.69 -23.94
CA GLY A 375 -0.76 9.09 -23.32
C GLY A 375 -0.88 8.79 -21.83
N HIS A 376 -2.00 9.13 -21.18
CA HIS A 376 -2.28 8.70 -19.81
C HIS A 376 -2.31 7.16 -19.71
N GLU A 377 -1.57 6.61 -18.75
CA GLU A 377 -1.50 5.16 -18.51
C GLU A 377 -2.71 4.69 -17.72
N VAL A 378 -3.52 3.82 -18.32
CA VAL A 378 -4.72 3.23 -17.73
C VAL A 378 -4.39 1.92 -17.03
N ALA A 379 -3.56 1.08 -17.66
CA ALA A 379 -3.15 -0.22 -17.15
C ALA A 379 -1.76 -0.57 -17.66
N TRP A 380 -1.06 -1.47 -16.96
CA TRP A 380 0.23 -1.97 -17.40
C TRP A 380 0.55 -3.33 -16.80
N THR A 381 1.47 -4.09 -17.39
CA THR A 381 2.03 -5.29 -16.77
C THR A 381 3.52 -5.40 -17.10
N GLN A 382 4.22 -6.23 -16.34
CA GLN A 382 5.62 -6.57 -16.59
C GLN A 382 5.83 -8.08 -16.49
N ALA A 383 6.66 -8.62 -17.37
CA ALA A 383 7.11 -10.00 -17.30
C ALA A 383 8.62 -10.10 -17.54
N PRO A 384 9.34 -10.94 -16.77
CA PRO A 384 10.72 -11.24 -17.06
C PRO A 384 10.81 -12.05 -18.35
N ILE A 385 11.76 -11.72 -19.23
CA ILE A 385 12.01 -12.45 -20.47
C ILE A 385 13.10 -13.50 -20.23
N PRO A 386 12.77 -14.81 -20.35
CA PRO A 386 13.76 -15.87 -20.23
C PRO A 386 14.83 -15.70 -21.30
N HIS A 387 16.08 -15.68 -20.88
CA HIS A 387 17.23 -15.71 -21.76
C HIS A 387 18.25 -16.70 -21.18
N ARG A 388 19.12 -17.22 -22.04
CA ARG A 388 20.23 -18.05 -21.57
C ARG A 388 21.18 -17.13 -20.80
N ALA A 389 21.12 -17.19 -19.48
CA ALA A 389 22.13 -16.54 -18.66
C ALA A 389 23.51 -17.07 -19.10
N PRO A 390 24.54 -16.20 -19.22
CA PRO A 390 25.91 -16.67 -19.30
C PRO A 390 26.13 -17.66 -18.15
N PRO A 391 26.87 -18.77 -18.35
CA PRO A 391 27.27 -19.59 -17.22
C PRO A 391 27.88 -18.65 -16.17
N PRO A 392 27.47 -18.74 -14.90
CA PRO A 392 28.02 -17.87 -13.87
C PRO A 392 29.53 -17.96 -13.98
N ALA A 393 30.21 -16.81 -14.05
CA ALA A 393 31.65 -16.79 -13.87
C ALA A 393 31.93 -17.61 -12.61
N PRO A 394 32.86 -18.58 -12.63
CA PRO A 394 33.04 -19.49 -11.51
C PRO A 394 33.25 -18.65 -10.25
N SER A 395 32.24 -18.62 -9.39
CA SER A 395 32.32 -18.10 -8.04
C SER A 395 33.04 -19.16 -7.20
N GLY A 396 34.30 -19.42 -7.55
CA GLY A 396 35.22 -20.02 -6.60
C GLY A 396 35.48 -19.01 -5.47
N PRO A 397 35.95 -19.44 -4.30
CA PRO A 397 36.62 -18.50 -3.40
C PRO A 397 37.61 -17.72 -4.24
N SER A 398 37.59 -16.38 -4.19
CA SER A 398 38.39 -15.50 -5.05
C SER A 398 39.91 -15.67 -4.88
N GLY A 399 40.38 -16.72 -4.20
CA GLY A 399 41.70 -16.83 -3.60
C GLY A 399 41.89 -15.84 -2.44
N LEU A 400 41.23 -14.69 -2.51
CA LEU A 400 41.24 -13.63 -1.51
C LEU A 400 40.64 -14.11 -0.19
N THR A 401 41.42 -13.90 0.85
CA THR A 401 41.07 -14.05 2.25
C THR A 401 40.54 -12.73 2.81
N LEU A 402 39.98 -12.74 4.01
CA LEU A 402 39.65 -11.49 4.70
C LEU A 402 40.92 -10.66 4.96
N THR A 403 42.06 -11.32 5.20
CA THR A 403 43.34 -10.64 5.35
C THR A 403 43.74 -9.90 4.08
N ASP A 404 43.53 -10.50 2.91
CA ASP A 404 43.82 -9.84 1.63
C ASP A 404 42.91 -8.62 1.42
N LEU A 405 41.62 -8.74 1.76
CA LEU A 405 40.70 -7.60 1.67
C LEU A 405 41.00 -6.50 2.70
N ASP A 406 41.39 -6.84 3.93
CA ASP A 406 41.79 -5.84 4.92
C ASP A 406 42.96 -5.00 4.40
N LEU A 407 43.90 -5.62 3.67
CA LEU A 407 45.04 -4.94 3.04
C LEU A 407 44.63 -4.12 1.81
N ASP A 408 43.79 -4.67 0.94
CA ASP A 408 43.42 -4.04 -0.34
C ASP A 408 42.35 -2.96 -0.19
N LEU A 409 41.41 -3.13 0.75
CA LEU A 409 40.25 -2.25 0.93
C LEU A 409 40.29 -1.43 2.22
N ASP A 410 41.36 -1.49 3.03
CA ASP A 410 41.44 -0.77 4.32
C ASP A 410 40.16 -0.95 5.16
N LEU A 411 39.80 -2.22 5.41
CA LEU A 411 38.58 -2.57 6.13
C LEU A 411 38.75 -2.35 7.64
N ASP A 412 37.79 -1.66 8.26
CA ASP A 412 37.65 -1.63 9.72
C ASP A 412 36.46 -2.51 10.10
N LEU A 413 36.72 -3.79 10.37
CA LEU A 413 35.73 -4.79 10.80
C LEU A 413 35.99 -5.20 12.24
N ASP A 414 35.09 -4.84 13.16
CA ASP A 414 35.19 -5.22 14.58
C ASP A 414 35.01 -6.74 14.72
N ARG A 415 36.11 -7.44 14.96
CA ARG A 415 36.15 -8.91 15.03
C ARG A 415 35.32 -9.49 16.19
N ARG A 416 35.03 -8.70 17.23
CA ARG A 416 34.24 -9.14 18.39
C ARG A 416 32.73 -9.07 18.14
N THR A 417 32.29 -8.05 17.41
CA THR A 417 30.87 -7.76 17.20
C THR A 417 30.40 -8.10 15.79
N GLY A 418 31.32 -8.20 14.84
CA GLY A 418 31.03 -8.37 13.42
C GLY A 418 30.55 -7.08 12.75
N THR A 419 30.70 -5.93 13.41
CA THR A 419 30.27 -4.62 12.90
C THR A 419 31.33 -4.03 11.97
N LEU A 420 30.91 -3.59 10.79
CA LEU A 420 31.73 -2.91 9.80
C LEU A 420 31.72 -1.39 10.04
N ARG A 421 32.91 -0.81 10.18
CA ARG A 421 33.11 0.61 10.48
C ARG A 421 33.71 1.39 9.32
N ALA A 422 34.40 0.71 8.42
CA ALA A 422 34.91 1.32 7.20
C ALA A 422 35.08 0.32 6.06
N ILE A 423 34.87 0.81 4.83
CA ILE A 423 35.36 0.20 3.59
C ILE A 423 36.13 1.29 2.84
N GLY A 424 37.45 1.19 2.82
CA GLY A 424 38.32 2.22 2.28
C GLY A 424 38.14 3.55 3.01
N ALA A 425 37.97 4.63 2.25
CA ALA A 425 37.70 5.95 2.83
C ALA A 425 36.28 6.11 3.40
N LEU A 426 35.34 5.22 3.05
CA LEU A 426 33.96 5.31 3.51
C LEU A 426 33.86 4.83 4.95
N ARG A 427 33.52 5.75 5.86
CA ARG A 427 33.17 5.43 7.26
C ARG A 427 31.69 5.13 7.35
N LEU A 428 31.33 4.07 8.07
CA LEU A 428 29.94 3.66 8.32
C LEU A 428 29.82 3.07 9.73
N ASP A 429 28.60 2.77 10.14
CA ASP A 429 28.32 2.15 11.43
C ASP A 429 27.23 1.09 11.22
N GLY A 430 27.58 -0.19 11.39
CA GLY A 430 26.68 -1.33 11.12
C GLY A 430 27.37 -2.40 10.27
N PRO A 431 26.69 -3.43 9.77
CA PRO A 431 25.29 -3.75 10.01
C PRO A 431 25.01 -4.35 11.39
N TRP A 432 23.83 -4.07 11.91
CA TRP A 432 23.21 -4.83 13.01
C TRP A 432 21.90 -5.42 12.55
N LEU A 433 21.55 -6.61 13.06
CA LEU A 433 20.20 -7.14 12.85
C LEU A 433 19.15 -6.11 13.26
N ASP A 434 18.20 -5.89 12.38
CA ASP A 434 17.07 -5.00 12.59
C ASP A 434 15.77 -5.79 12.45
N ILE A 435 14.96 -5.75 13.50
CA ILE A 435 13.64 -6.40 13.54
C ILE A 435 12.52 -5.43 13.89
N TRP A 436 12.81 -4.13 14.03
CA TRP A 436 11.86 -3.11 14.44
C TRP A 436 11.64 -2.06 13.35
N ARG A 437 10.40 -1.62 13.16
CA ARG A 437 10.04 -0.50 12.28
C ARG A 437 9.23 0.52 13.07
N ALA A 438 9.28 1.79 12.68
CA ALA A 438 8.42 2.81 13.24
C ALA A 438 6.96 2.42 12.93
N PRO A 439 6.10 2.16 13.94
CA PRO A 439 4.79 1.56 13.69
C PRO A 439 3.94 2.40 12.72
N THR A 440 3.32 1.74 11.75
CA THR A 440 2.28 2.37 10.91
C THR A 440 0.99 2.55 11.70
N ASP A 441 0.04 3.34 11.19
CA ASP A 441 -1.28 3.44 11.82
C ASP A 441 -2.02 2.09 11.80
N ASN A 442 -1.75 1.25 10.81
CA ASN A 442 -2.23 -0.13 10.78
C ASN A 442 -1.55 -1.01 11.84
N ASP A 443 -0.26 -0.80 12.14
CA ASP A 443 0.40 -1.51 13.23
C ASP A 443 -0.18 -1.11 14.59
N ARG A 444 -0.46 0.19 14.77
CA ARG A 444 -1.14 0.75 15.96
C ARG A 444 -2.51 0.12 16.13
N GLY A 445 -3.29 0.03 15.04
CA GLY A 445 -4.58 -0.63 14.95
C GLY A 445 -5.67 -0.06 15.88
N MET A 446 -6.91 -0.50 15.67
CA MET A 446 -8.03 -0.18 16.57
C MET A 446 -8.38 -1.35 17.49
N GLY A 447 -8.49 -1.09 18.80
CA GLY A 447 -8.88 -2.09 19.78
C GLY A 447 -7.99 -3.33 19.72
N ASP A 448 -8.60 -4.51 19.55
CA ASP A 448 -7.92 -5.81 19.55
C ASP A 448 -7.13 -6.12 18.27
N ASN A 449 -7.25 -5.29 17.22
CA ASN A 449 -6.49 -5.46 15.98
C ASN A 449 -5.05 -4.92 16.05
N SER A 450 -4.64 -4.34 17.19
CA SER A 450 -3.30 -3.76 17.37
C SER A 450 -2.21 -4.84 17.46
N VAL A 451 -1.45 -5.01 16.37
CA VAL A 451 -0.24 -5.85 16.39
C VAL A 451 0.91 -5.18 17.16
N LEU A 452 0.94 -3.85 17.22
CA LEU A 452 1.92 -3.08 17.99
C LEU A 452 1.88 -3.45 19.48
N ARG A 453 0.68 -3.57 20.08
CA ARG A 453 0.55 -4.00 21.49
C ARG A 453 1.22 -5.36 21.71
N THR A 454 1.03 -6.28 20.77
CA THR A 454 1.63 -7.63 20.80
C THR A 454 3.16 -7.55 20.67
N TRP A 455 3.68 -6.74 19.73
CA TRP A 455 5.12 -6.60 19.53
C TRP A 455 5.84 -5.94 20.72
N ARG A 456 5.26 -4.88 21.30
CA ARG A 456 5.83 -4.23 22.50
C ARG A 456 5.73 -5.10 23.74
N ALA A 457 4.65 -5.86 23.89
CA ALA A 457 4.54 -6.87 24.96
C ALA A 457 5.62 -7.95 24.82
N ALA A 458 5.99 -8.30 23.58
CA ALA A 458 7.12 -9.18 23.29
C ALA A 458 8.49 -8.47 23.37
N GLY A 459 8.55 -7.15 23.56
CA GLY A 459 9.81 -6.41 23.69
C GLY A 459 10.65 -6.34 22.42
N LEU A 460 10.04 -6.50 21.24
CA LEU A 460 10.75 -6.49 19.96
C LEU A 460 11.44 -5.13 19.67
N ASP A 461 10.96 -4.05 20.28
CA ASP A 461 11.48 -2.68 20.23
C ASP A 461 12.78 -2.50 21.05
N ARG A 462 13.13 -3.46 21.90
CA ARG A 462 14.21 -3.32 22.91
C ARG A 462 15.06 -4.58 23.03
N MET A 463 15.31 -5.24 21.90
CA MET A 463 16.18 -6.40 21.81
C MET A 463 17.62 -6.02 22.14
N VAL A 464 18.29 -6.83 22.97
CA VAL A 464 19.70 -6.66 23.30
C VAL A 464 20.51 -7.81 22.69
N ALA A 465 21.56 -7.47 21.96
CA ALA A 465 22.49 -8.43 21.38
C ALA A 465 23.63 -8.77 22.35
N ARG A 466 23.93 -10.06 22.50
CA ARG A 466 25.12 -10.55 23.19
C ARG A 466 25.93 -11.44 22.26
N THR A 467 27.22 -11.13 22.07
CA THR A 467 28.15 -12.05 21.40
C THR A 467 28.28 -13.34 22.21
N VAL A 468 28.06 -14.47 21.55
CA VAL A 468 28.17 -15.81 22.12
C VAL A 468 29.48 -16.46 21.71
N ARG A 469 29.86 -16.32 20.44
CA ARG A 469 31.05 -16.95 19.87
C ARG A 469 31.62 -16.09 18.75
N VAL A 470 32.94 -16.05 18.68
CA VAL A 470 33.68 -15.52 17.53
C VAL A 470 34.58 -16.65 17.03
N GLU A 471 34.61 -16.85 15.72
CA GLU A 471 35.56 -17.73 15.06
C GLU A 471 36.17 -17.00 13.87
N GLU A 472 37.47 -16.79 13.94
CA GLU A 472 38.25 -16.13 12.91
C GLU A 472 39.12 -17.16 12.20
N ARG A 473 39.08 -17.12 10.86
CA ARG A 473 39.95 -17.88 9.98
C ARG A 473 40.34 -16.98 8.79
N PRO A 474 41.41 -17.29 8.05
CA PRO A 474 41.79 -16.49 6.88
C PRO A 474 40.63 -16.30 5.90
N GLU A 475 39.87 -17.35 5.62
CA GLU A 475 38.78 -17.31 4.65
C GLU A 475 37.47 -16.69 5.17
N ARG A 476 37.29 -16.54 6.50
CA ARG A 476 36.03 -16.06 7.07
C ARG A 476 36.12 -15.55 8.50
N LEU A 477 35.20 -14.67 8.85
CA LEU A 477 34.90 -14.27 10.23
C LEU A 477 33.45 -14.67 10.53
N LEU A 478 33.27 -15.52 11.53
CA LEU A 478 31.97 -15.88 12.08
C LEU A 478 31.79 -15.19 13.43
N VAL A 479 30.75 -14.38 13.56
CA VAL A 479 30.28 -13.83 14.84
C VAL A 479 28.88 -14.34 15.12
N GLU A 480 28.75 -15.18 16.14
CA GLU A 480 27.48 -15.66 16.64
C GLU A 480 27.02 -14.77 17.80
N THR A 481 25.81 -14.26 17.69
CA THR A 481 25.14 -13.44 18.69
C THR A 481 23.82 -14.07 19.11
N ARG A 482 23.35 -13.72 20.29
CA ARG A 482 21.99 -14.01 20.75
C ARG A 482 21.30 -12.69 21.06
N LEU A 483 20.22 -12.41 20.35
CA LEU A 483 19.36 -11.25 20.56
C LEU A 483 18.14 -11.68 21.38
N ALA A 484 17.89 -11.00 22.49
CA ALA A 484 16.71 -11.24 23.32
C ALA A 484 16.29 -9.94 24.01
N PRO A 485 15.00 -9.75 24.31
CA PRO A 485 14.56 -8.64 25.13
C PRO A 485 14.80 -8.96 26.60
N ALA A 486 14.89 -7.93 27.44
CA ALA A 486 15.05 -8.13 28.88
C ALA A 486 13.84 -8.85 29.49
N GLY A 487 14.07 -9.94 30.22
CA GLY A 487 13.05 -10.62 31.03
C GLY A 487 12.06 -11.53 30.28
N LEU A 488 12.24 -11.78 28.96
CA LEU A 488 11.37 -12.69 28.20
C LEU A 488 12.15 -13.88 27.62
N PRO A 489 11.49 -15.03 27.37
CA PRO A 489 12.18 -16.28 27.07
C PRO A 489 12.53 -16.48 25.58
N HIS A 490 11.89 -15.75 24.66
CA HIS A 490 12.17 -15.86 23.24
C HIS A 490 13.45 -15.09 22.86
N ALA A 491 14.16 -15.60 21.86
CA ALA A 491 15.41 -15.01 21.39
C ALA A 491 15.67 -15.38 19.93
N LEU A 492 16.60 -14.67 19.30
CA LEU A 492 17.13 -14.97 17.98
C LEU A 492 18.62 -15.30 18.13
N ARG A 493 19.03 -16.51 17.75
CA ARG A 493 20.43 -16.82 17.53
C ARG A 493 20.79 -16.38 16.12
N VAL A 494 21.80 -15.51 16.01
CA VAL A 494 22.19 -14.90 14.73
C VAL A 494 23.66 -15.09 14.49
N ARG A 495 24.01 -15.67 13.33
CA ARG A 495 25.37 -15.83 12.86
C ARG A 495 25.63 -14.85 11.72
N TYR A 496 26.53 -13.91 11.94
CA TYR A 496 27.12 -13.06 10.91
C TYR A 496 28.35 -13.78 10.36
N VAL A 497 28.34 -14.13 9.09
CA VAL A 497 29.46 -14.77 8.40
C VAL A 497 29.98 -13.83 7.34
N TRP A 498 31.16 -13.28 7.59
CA TRP A 498 31.88 -12.42 6.66
C TRP A 498 32.86 -13.23 5.82
N THR A 499 32.82 -13.06 4.50
CA THR A 499 33.74 -13.69 3.54
C THR A 499 34.10 -12.70 2.44
N ALA A 500 35.24 -12.91 1.79
CA ALA A 500 35.59 -12.17 0.57
C ALA A 500 34.66 -12.55 -0.61
N ASP A 501 34.37 -11.58 -1.48
CA ASP A 501 33.60 -11.74 -2.71
C ASP A 501 34.17 -10.86 -3.84
N GLY A 502 35.23 -11.35 -4.48
CA GLY A 502 36.06 -10.53 -5.37
C GLY A 502 36.60 -9.31 -4.61
N PRO A 503 36.47 -8.08 -5.13
CA PRO A 503 36.86 -6.85 -4.41
C PRO A 503 35.78 -6.35 -3.43
N GLY A 504 34.90 -7.23 -2.96
CA GLY A 504 33.76 -6.88 -2.11
C GLY A 504 33.72 -7.75 -0.86
N LEU A 505 32.95 -7.30 0.12
CA LEU A 505 32.80 -7.96 1.40
C LEU A 505 31.39 -8.54 1.52
N ARG A 506 31.27 -9.87 1.55
CA ARG A 506 29.99 -10.57 1.68
C ARG A 506 29.66 -10.79 3.15
N LEU A 507 28.47 -10.36 3.57
CA LEU A 507 27.84 -10.75 4.81
C LEU A 507 26.75 -11.77 4.53
N THR A 508 26.86 -12.96 5.11
CA THR A 508 25.73 -13.90 5.23
C THR A 508 25.21 -13.88 6.66
N VAL A 509 23.94 -13.54 6.83
CA VAL A 509 23.23 -13.60 8.11
C VAL A 509 22.44 -14.90 8.16
N ARG A 510 22.64 -15.72 9.19
CA ARG A 510 21.82 -16.90 9.47
C ARG A 510 21.12 -16.70 10.81
N LEU A 511 19.81 -16.87 10.82
CA LEU A 511 18.97 -16.64 11.98
C LEU A 511 18.23 -17.92 12.36
N THR A 512 18.23 -18.23 13.65
CA THR A 512 17.49 -19.36 14.23
C THR A 512 16.68 -18.84 15.42
N PRO A 513 15.34 -18.88 15.39
CA PRO A 513 14.51 -18.53 16.55
C PRO A 513 14.72 -19.52 17.70
N GLU A 514 14.81 -19.02 18.92
CA GLU A 514 14.92 -19.79 20.16
C GLU A 514 13.79 -19.44 21.13
N GLY A 515 13.35 -20.42 21.92
CA GLY A 515 12.31 -20.23 22.92
C GLY A 515 10.91 -20.11 22.31
N PRO A 516 9.88 -19.86 23.15
CA PRO A 516 8.50 -19.86 22.71
C PRO A 516 8.14 -18.53 22.04
N TRP A 517 7.99 -18.54 20.71
CA TRP A 517 7.52 -17.38 19.94
C TRP A 517 6.00 -17.27 19.85
N GLY A 518 5.23 -18.32 20.17
CA GLY A 518 3.79 -18.21 20.44
C GLY A 518 2.93 -17.56 19.35
N GLY A 519 3.29 -17.69 18.06
CA GLY A 519 2.56 -17.05 16.97
C GLY A 519 2.85 -15.55 16.78
N LEU A 520 3.85 -15.01 17.48
CA LEU A 520 4.36 -13.66 17.24
C LEU A 520 4.83 -13.49 15.80
N THR A 521 4.63 -12.30 15.27
CA THR A 521 5.20 -11.85 14.00
C THR A 521 6.32 -10.84 14.26
N LEU A 522 7.14 -10.59 13.24
CA LEU A 522 8.16 -9.55 13.27
C LEU A 522 7.71 -8.37 12.38
N PRO A 523 7.93 -7.12 12.79
CA PRO A 523 7.71 -5.95 11.93
C PRO A 523 8.57 -5.99 10.66
N ARG A 524 9.82 -6.45 10.81
CA ARG A 524 10.78 -6.61 9.72
C ARG A 524 11.84 -7.66 10.08
N LEU A 525 12.64 -8.02 9.08
CA LEU A 525 13.84 -8.80 9.28
C LEU A 525 14.89 -8.38 8.26
N GLY A 526 15.99 -7.82 8.76
CA GLY A 526 17.08 -7.34 7.93
C GLY A 526 18.27 -6.89 8.75
N VAL A 527 19.04 -5.98 8.16
CA VAL A 527 20.09 -5.24 8.88
C VAL A 527 19.94 -3.74 8.67
N ARG A 528 20.40 -2.96 9.65
CA ARG A 528 20.50 -1.50 9.55
C ARG A 528 21.93 -1.01 9.66
N LEU A 529 22.24 0.09 8.98
CA LEU A 529 23.52 0.79 8.96
C LEU A 529 23.28 2.30 9.04
N ALA A 530 24.25 3.05 9.54
CA ALA A 530 24.32 4.49 9.40
C ALA A 530 25.53 4.88 8.54
N LEU A 531 25.28 5.75 7.58
CA LEU A 531 26.26 6.28 6.62
C LEU A 531 26.48 7.78 6.87
N PRO A 532 27.55 8.38 6.31
CA PRO A 532 27.77 9.82 6.40
C PRO A 532 26.62 10.59 5.73
N ALA A 533 26.18 11.70 6.33
CA ALA A 533 25.07 12.51 5.81
C ALA A 533 25.26 13.06 4.38
N GLY A 534 26.51 13.15 3.89
CA GLY A 534 26.79 13.60 2.52
C GLY A 534 26.36 12.61 1.43
N LEU A 535 26.08 11.35 1.79
CA LEU A 535 25.56 10.37 0.82
C LEU A 535 24.05 10.57 0.65
N ASP A 536 23.69 11.31 -0.41
CA ASP A 536 22.31 11.70 -0.71
C ASP A 536 21.76 11.07 -2.00
N ARG A 537 22.61 10.78 -3.00
CA ARG A 537 22.13 10.24 -4.26
C ARG A 537 21.95 8.74 -4.18
N VAL A 538 20.72 8.27 -4.33
CA VAL A 538 20.36 6.86 -4.35
C VAL A 538 20.08 6.41 -5.78
N ARG A 539 20.65 5.26 -6.19
CA ARG A 539 20.35 4.58 -7.45
C ARG A 539 20.12 3.10 -7.18
N TRP A 540 19.08 2.50 -7.74
CA TRP A 540 18.78 1.09 -7.50
C TRP A 540 18.16 0.40 -8.71
N TYR A 541 18.44 -0.88 -8.84
CA TYR A 541 17.73 -1.77 -9.75
C TYR A 541 16.81 -2.69 -8.96
N GLY A 542 15.51 -2.49 -9.09
CA GLY A 542 14.50 -3.14 -8.25
C GLY A 542 13.10 -2.60 -8.52
N LYS A 543 12.15 -2.80 -7.59
CA LYS A 543 10.83 -2.16 -7.71
C LYS A 543 10.89 -0.67 -7.38
N GLY A 544 10.15 0.13 -8.15
CA GLY A 544 10.00 1.57 -7.97
C GLY A 544 8.97 2.18 -8.95
N PRO A 545 8.87 3.52 -9.02
CA PRO A 545 9.66 4.49 -8.25
C PRO A 545 9.19 4.67 -6.80
N GLY A 546 7.92 4.36 -6.51
CA GLY A 546 7.31 4.50 -5.19
C GLY A 546 7.66 3.37 -4.22
N GLU A 547 7.10 3.46 -3.00
CA GLU A 547 7.27 2.43 -1.98
C GLU A 547 6.50 1.14 -2.31
N ALA A 548 6.96 0.02 -1.73
CA ALA A 548 6.41 -1.29 -1.97
C ALA A 548 6.57 -2.19 -0.74
N TYR A 549 5.45 -2.68 -0.23
CA TYR A 549 5.35 -3.63 0.90
C TYR A 549 4.73 -4.96 0.42
N PRO A 550 4.86 -6.07 1.17
CA PRO A 550 4.45 -7.41 0.70
C PRO A 550 3.05 -7.49 0.07
N ASP A 551 2.10 -6.74 0.61
CA ASP A 551 0.69 -6.68 0.22
C ASP A 551 0.28 -5.35 -0.47
N SER A 552 1.25 -4.50 -0.82
CA SER A 552 1.03 -3.23 -1.54
C SER A 552 2.14 -2.95 -2.59
N ALA A 553 2.73 -4.00 -3.16
CA ALA A 553 3.82 -3.88 -4.14
C ALA A 553 3.35 -3.87 -5.61
N GLY A 554 2.04 -3.82 -5.85
CA GLY A 554 1.44 -3.97 -7.19
C GLY A 554 1.77 -2.82 -8.14
N ALA A 555 1.80 -1.58 -7.63
CA ALA A 555 2.05 -0.38 -8.44
C ALA A 555 3.54 -0.15 -8.76
N ALA A 556 4.44 -0.87 -8.09
CA ALA A 556 5.88 -0.71 -8.26
C ALA A 556 6.43 -1.71 -9.28
N ARG A 557 7.04 -1.17 -10.34
CA ARG A 557 7.61 -1.92 -11.47
C ARG A 557 9.10 -2.16 -11.27
N VAL A 558 9.62 -3.26 -11.81
CA VAL A 558 11.07 -3.48 -11.87
C VAL A 558 11.69 -2.53 -12.89
N GLY A 559 12.76 -1.85 -12.50
CA GLY A 559 13.48 -0.91 -13.36
C GLY A 559 14.70 -0.32 -12.68
N LEU A 560 15.39 0.57 -13.39
CA LEU A 560 16.52 1.35 -12.87
C LEU A 560 16.03 2.74 -12.46
N PHE A 561 16.16 3.06 -11.18
CA PHE A 561 15.65 4.29 -10.60
C PHE A 561 16.76 5.08 -9.91
N THR A 562 16.56 6.40 -9.80
CA THR A 562 17.40 7.29 -9.00
C THR A 562 16.53 8.28 -8.24
N ALA A 563 16.94 8.64 -7.03
CA ALA A 563 16.29 9.61 -6.16
C ALA A 563 17.32 10.18 -5.17
N THR A 564 17.03 11.31 -4.57
CA THR A 564 17.69 11.80 -3.35
C THR A 564 17.14 11.09 -2.11
N VAL A 565 17.81 11.20 -0.95
CA VAL A 565 17.30 10.63 0.31
C VAL A 565 15.97 11.27 0.69
N ALA A 566 15.80 12.57 0.40
CA ALA A 566 14.55 13.29 0.64
C ALA A 566 13.39 12.79 -0.25
N GLU A 567 13.63 12.57 -1.54
CA GLU A 567 12.62 12.07 -2.49
C GLU A 567 12.17 10.63 -2.21
N LEU A 568 12.92 9.87 -1.41
CA LEU A 568 12.54 8.52 -0.99
C LEU A 568 11.50 8.52 0.15
N GLN A 569 11.29 9.65 0.84
CA GLN A 569 10.35 9.75 1.94
C GLN A 569 8.93 9.98 1.42
N THR A 570 7.96 9.32 2.04
CA THR A 570 6.54 9.64 1.88
C THR A 570 6.10 10.55 3.03
N PRO A 571 5.57 11.76 2.75
CA PRO A 571 5.25 12.75 3.79
C PRO A 571 3.86 12.48 4.41
N TYR A 572 3.67 11.30 5.02
CA TYR A 572 2.46 11.00 5.78
C TYR A 572 2.21 12.07 6.85
N VAL A 573 0.95 12.46 7.07
CA VAL A 573 0.58 13.48 8.07
C VAL A 573 1.04 13.05 9.47
N VAL A 574 0.94 11.75 9.77
CA VAL A 574 1.55 11.15 10.96
C VAL A 574 2.83 10.43 10.53
N PRO A 575 4.02 10.87 10.98
CA PRO A 575 5.27 10.18 10.71
C PRO A 575 5.24 8.71 11.16
N GLN A 576 5.62 7.82 10.25
CA GLN A 576 5.60 6.37 10.43
C GLN A 576 6.51 5.68 9.40
N GLU A 577 6.73 4.37 9.52
CA GLU A 577 7.47 3.59 8.53
C GLU A 577 6.97 3.88 7.10
N ASN A 578 7.89 4.25 6.21
CA ASN A 578 7.61 4.59 4.82
C ASN A 578 8.85 4.38 3.94
N GLY A 579 8.73 4.48 2.62
CA GLY A 579 9.87 4.61 1.71
C GLY A 579 10.55 3.29 1.31
N ARG A 580 10.07 2.13 1.79
CA ARG A 580 10.64 0.83 1.43
C ARG A 580 10.57 0.58 -0.09
N ARG A 581 11.69 0.28 -0.72
CA ARG A 581 11.77 -0.30 -2.08
C ARG A 581 11.90 -1.81 -1.98
N ALA A 582 11.28 -2.55 -2.89
CA ALA A 582 11.21 -4.02 -2.82
C ALA A 582 11.92 -4.69 -4.00
N ALA A 583 12.21 -5.99 -3.88
CA ALA A 583 12.81 -6.81 -4.93
C ALA A 583 14.03 -6.14 -5.60
N VAL A 584 14.88 -5.53 -4.78
CA VAL A 584 16.09 -4.83 -5.17
C VAL A 584 17.20 -5.84 -5.36
N ARG A 585 17.89 -5.76 -6.49
CA ARG A 585 19.07 -6.58 -6.82
C ARG A 585 20.32 -5.90 -6.32
N TRP A 586 20.41 -4.59 -6.56
CA TRP A 586 21.47 -3.74 -6.06
C TRP A 586 20.98 -2.31 -5.80
N ALA A 587 21.62 -1.65 -4.84
CA ALA A 587 21.42 -0.25 -4.52
C ALA A 587 22.77 0.45 -4.29
N GLU A 588 22.87 1.71 -4.70
CA GLU A 588 24.00 2.59 -4.53
C GLU A 588 23.55 3.85 -3.80
N ILE A 589 24.30 4.27 -2.78
CA ILE A 589 24.08 5.51 -2.04
C ILE A 589 25.40 6.28 -2.09
N THR A 590 25.42 7.38 -2.83
CA THR A 590 26.65 8.10 -3.16
C THR A 590 26.57 9.58 -2.84
N ASP A 591 27.74 10.16 -2.61
CA ASP A 591 27.92 11.59 -2.53
C ASP A 591 27.73 12.20 -3.93
N PRO A 592 26.88 13.21 -4.09
CA PRO A 592 26.53 13.75 -5.41
C PRO A 592 27.69 14.44 -6.13
N VAL A 593 28.76 14.83 -5.41
CA VAL A 593 29.89 15.58 -5.96
C VAL A 593 31.04 14.65 -6.37
N SER A 594 31.47 13.78 -5.46
CA SER A 594 32.61 12.87 -5.64
C SER A 594 32.22 11.56 -6.32
N GLY A 595 30.94 11.18 -6.28
CA GLY A 595 30.45 9.88 -6.75
C GLY A 595 30.85 8.70 -5.85
N ALA A 596 31.63 8.94 -4.80
CA ALA A 596 32.01 7.90 -3.83
C ALA A 596 30.84 7.56 -2.92
N GLY A 597 30.78 6.31 -2.45
CA GLY A 597 29.72 5.88 -1.55
C GLY A 597 29.69 4.37 -1.33
N LEU A 598 28.50 3.86 -1.04
CA LEU A 598 28.27 2.44 -0.79
C LEU A 598 27.45 1.82 -1.91
N ARG A 599 27.88 0.67 -2.42
CA ARG A 599 27.08 -0.23 -3.25
C ARG A 599 26.76 -1.49 -2.45
N VAL A 600 25.50 -1.90 -2.46
CA VAL A 600 24.98 -3.11 -1.81
C VAL A 600 24.30 -3.98 -2.85
N GLU A 601 24.65 -5.26 -2.89
CA GLU A 601 24.06 -6.26 -3.80
C GLU A 601 23.45 -7.40 -2.99
N GLY A 602 22.29 -7.90 -3.42
CA GLY A 602 21.70 -9.11 -2.87
C GLY A 602 22.47 -10.34 -3.32
N ALA A 603 22.63 -11.34 -2.43
CA ALA A 603 23.48 -12.49 -2.71
C ALA A 603 22.98 -13.78 -2.08
N GLY A 604 23.55 -14.91 -2.53
CA GLY A 604 23.16 -16.23 -2.07
C GLY A 604 21.83 -16.68 -2.67
N ASP A 605 21.09 -17.52 -1.96
CA ASP A 605 19.81 -18.07 -2.43
C ASP A 605 18.66 -17.05 -2.42
N THR A 606 18.88 -15.89 -1.79
CA THR A 606 17.93 -14.76 -1.71
C THR A 606 18.55 -13.52 -2.36
N PRO A 607 18.68 -13.49 -3.71
CA PRO A 607 19.38 -12.42 -4.43
C PRO A 607 18.62 -11.09 -4.44
N HIS A 608 17.45 -11.02 -3.82
CA HIS A 608 16.61 -9.83 -3.76
C HIS A 608 16.38 -9.40 -2.33
N PHE A 609 16.41 -8.09 -2.10
CA PHE A 609 16.15 -7.49 -0.79
C PHE A 609 15.20 -6.29 -0.91
N GLY A 610 14.72 -5.78 0.21
CA GLY A 610 14.12 -4.45 0.29
C GLY A 610 15.11 -3.46 0.88
N PHE A 611 15.01 -2.18 0.54
CA PHE A 611 15.79 -1.17 1.25
C PHE A 611 14.97 0.07 1.58
N THR A 612 15.43 0.78 2.60
CA THR A 612 14.98 2.13 2.92
C THR A 612 16.17 3.01 3.28
N VAL A 613 16.14 4.28 2.87
CA VAL A 613 17.17 5.27 3.21
C VAL A 613 16.48 6.50 3.79
N ARG A 614 16.97 7.05 4.90
CA ARG A 614 16.38 8.22 5.59
C ARG A 614 17.45 9.14 6.19
N PRO A 615 17.16 10.43 6.44
CA PRO A 615 18.07 11.31 7.14
C PRO A 615 17.86 11.32 8.68
N TRP A 616 16.93 10.51 9.18
CA TRP A 616 16.62 10.34 10.62
C TRP A 616 16.49 8.86 10.96
N SER A 617 16.65 8.52 12.24
CA SER A 617 16.56 7.14 12.72
C SER A 617 15.10 6.64 12.79
N THR A 618 14.91 5.33 12.92
CA THR A 618 13.60 4.71 13.17
C THR A 618 12.96 5.26 14.45
N GLU A 619 13.76 5.48 15.50
CA GLU A 619 13.29 5.96 16.79
C GLU A 619 12.81 7.42 16.72
N ALA A 620 13.50 8.27 15.96
CA ALA A 620 13.04 9.65 15.71
C ALA A 620 11.75 9.66 14.87
N LEU A 621 11.64 8.76 13.89
CA LEU A 621 10.44 8.60 13.08
C LEU A 621 9.22 8.15 13.89
N GLU A 622 9.42 7.25 14.85
CA GLU A 622 8.36 6.77 15.74
C GLU A 622 7.92 7.81 16.79
N ALA A 623 8.83 8.68 17.22
CA ALA A 623 8.57 9.68 18.26
C ALA A 623 7.90 10.96 17.76
N ALA A 624 7.89 11.20 16.44
CA ALA A 624 7.33 12.39 15.83
C ALA A 624 5.81 12.28 15.66
N ASP A 625 5.07 13.29 16.10
CA ASP A 625 3.61 13.38 15.91
C ASP A 625 3.31 14.05 14.57
N HIS A 626 4.12 15.04 14.19
CA HIS A 626 4.01 15.79 12.93
C HIS A 626 5.32 15.74 12.12
N PRO A 627 5.28 15.90 10.78
CA PRO A 627 6.50 15.92 9.96
C PRO A 627 7.48 17.02 10.36
N THR A 628 6.98 18.10 10.97
CA THR A 628 7.79 19.20 11.51
C THR A 628 8.59 18.84 12.76
N ASP A 629 8.33 17.68 13.38
CA ASP A 629 9.09 17.21 14.55
C ASP A 629 10.36 16.45 14.12
N LEU A 630 10.45 16.05 12.84
CA LEU A 630 11.60 15.36 12.28
C LEU A 630 12.75 16.33 11.99
N ALA A 631 13.94 15.99 12.49
CA ALA A 631 15.18 16.70 12.20
C ALA A 631 16.28 15.70 11.82
N PRO A 632 17.05 15.94 10.72
CA PRO A 632 18.20 15.12 10.40
C PRO A 632 19.24 15.07 11.53
N ASP A 633 19.76 13.88 11.84
CA ASP A 633 20.71 13.68 12.96
C ASP A 633 22.19 13.71 12.53
N GLY A 634 22.45 14.16 11.28
CA GLY A 634 23.79 14.17 10.70
C GLY A 634 24.25 12.83 10.15
N ARG A 635 23.34 11.85 9.97
CA ARG A 635 23.62 10.57 9.31
C ARG A 635 22.57 10.22 8.26
N THR A 636 22.97 9.36 7.32
CA THR A 636 22.08 8.70 6.36
C THR A 636 21.81 7.28 6.85
N HIS A 637 20.61 7.02 7.33
CA HIS A 637 20.19 5.72 7.88
C HIS A 637 19.77 4.79 6.75
N LEU A 638 20.45 3.66 6.60
CA LEU A 638 20.20 2.65 5.59
C LEU A 638 19.67 1.37 6.24
N HIS A 639 18.60 0.86 5.67
CA HIS A 639 17.90 -0.34 6.08
C HIS A 639 17.92 -1.33 4.91
N LEU A 640 18.37 -2.56 5.16
CA LEU A 640 18.44 -3.65 4.17
C LEU A 640 17.61 -4.83 4.67
N ASP A 641 16.43 -5.02 4.10
CA ASP A 641 15.44 -6.00 4.52
C ASP A 641 15.52 -7.29 3.71
N HIS A 642 15.67 -8.41 4.40
CA HIS A 642 15.31 -9.70 3.83
C HIS A 642 13.79 -9.83 3.69
N ALA A 643 13.04 -9.41 4.71
CA ALA A 643 11.58 -9.46 4.71
C ALA A 643 10.97 -8.34 5.57
N GLN A 644 9.70 -8.03 5.31
CA GLN A 644 8.90 -7.09 6.11
C GLN A 644 7.51 -7.67 6.36
N TYR A 645 6.87 -7.22 7.43
CA TYR A 645 5.44 -7.41 7.66
C TYR A 645 4.63 -6.62 6.63
N GLY A 646 3.48 -7.15 6.19
CA GLY A 646 2.51 -6.43 5.37
C GLY A 646 1.94 -5.19 6.07
N LEU A 647 1.14 -4.42 5.33
CA LEU A 647 0.47 -3.23 5.81
C LEU A 647 -0.93 -3.55 6.33
N GLY A 648 -1.71 -4.34 5.59
CA GLY A 648 -3.13 -4.56 5.86
C GLY A 648 -3.91 -3.24 5.91
N SER A 649 -4.98 -3.21 6.68
CA SER A 649 -5.75 -2.00 6.97
C SER A 649 -6.29 -2.05 8.41
N ALA A 650 -5.47 -2.46 9.37
CA ALA A 650 -5.89 -2.73 10.75
C ALA A 650 -6.18 -1.47 11.60
N SER A 651 -5.89 -0.27 11.07
CA SER A 651 -6.38 1.00 11.62
C SER A 651 -7.92 0.98 11.72
N CYS A 652 -8.61 0.47 10.69
CA CYS A 652 -10.00 0.02 10.76
C CYS A 652 -10.22 -1.14 9.76
N GLY A 653 -10.42 -2.36 10.28
CA GLY A 653 -10.58 -3.56 9.45
C GLY A 653 -9.46 -4.60 9.65
N PRO A 654 -9.21 -5.48 8.66
CA PRO A 654 -8.29 -6.60 8.82
C PRO A 654 -6.82 -6.17 8.75
N GLY A 655 -5.98 -6.85 9.53
CA GLY A 655 -4.53 -6.84 9.30
C GLY A 655 -4.13 -7.63 8.03
N PRO A 656 -2.83 -7.69 7.69
CA PRO A 656 -2.36 -8.42 6.52
C PRO A 656 -2.85 -9.88 6.49
N LEU A 657 -3.10 -10.39 5.29
CA LEU A 657 -3.36 -11.81 5.07
C LEU A 657 -2.20 -12.67 5.59
N PRO A 658 -2.44 -13.94 6.01
CA PRO A 658 -1.41 -14.79 6.59
C PRO A 658 -0.11 -14.89 5.78
N GLU A 659 -0.19 -14.96 4.45
CA GLU A 659 0.95 -15.00 3.52
C GLU A 659 1.77 -13.71 3.46
N HIS A 660 1.23 -12.60 3.97
CA HIS A 660 1.88 -11.30 4.06
C HIS A 660 2.38 -11.01 5.48
N ARG A 661 2.20 -11.94 6.42
CA ARG A 661 2.74 -11.84 7.78
C ARG A 661 4.14 -12.43 7.83
N LEU A 662 5.02 -11.74 8.54
CA LEU A 662 6.39 -12.19 8.77
C LEU A 662 6.48 -12.94 10.10
N SER A 663 6.52 -14.27 10.04
CA SER A 663 6.73 -15.13 11.21
C SER A 663 8.24 -15.38 11.44
N PRO A 664 8.71 -15.43 12.69
CA PRO A 664 10.07 -15.87 13.01
C PRO A 664 10.28 -17.32 12.53
N ALA A 665 11.26 -17.52 11.65
CA ALA A 665 11.63 -18.83 11.12
C ALA A 665 13.14 -18.91 10.92
N GLU A 666 13.67 -20.14 10.85
CA GLU A 666 15.06 -20.32 10.44
C GLU A 666 15.23 -19.82 9.00
N CYS A 667 16.19 -18.94 8.78
CA CYS A 667 16.45 -18.35 7.48
C CYS A 667 17.90 -17.91 7.32
N ALA A 668 18.29 -17.70 6.07
CA ALA A 668 19.58 -17.12 5.71
C ALA A 668 19.41 -16.11 4.56
N PHE A 669 20.11 -15.00 4.66
CA PHE A 669 20.17 -13.97 3.63
C PHE A 669 21.57 -13.36 3.57
N ALA A 670 21.95 -12.83 2.41
CA ALA A 670 23.28 -12.29 2.23
C ALA A 670 23.29 -10.98 1.42
N PHE A 671 24.26 -10.14 1.76
CA PHE A 671 24.56 -8.89 1.08
C PHE A 671 26.04 -8.86 0.72
N VAL A 672 26.37 -8.26 -0.42
CA VAL A 672 27.75 -7.90 -0.77
C VAL A 672 27.88 -6.39 -0.71
N PHE A 673 28.82 -5.92 0.11
CA PHE A 673 29.15 -4.51 0.26
C PHE A 673 30.40 -4.19 -0.57
N ARG A 674 30.33 -3.11 -1.35
CA ARG A 674 31.45 -2.58 -2.13
C ARG A 674 31.51 -1.07 -1.95
N ALA A 675 32.72 -0.51 -1.92
CA ALA A 675 32.87 0.93 -2.14
C ALA A 675 32.41 1.24 -3.57
N ALA A 676 31.44 2.14 -3.73
CA ALA A 676 31.05 2.62 -5.05
C ALA A 676 32.21 3.43 -5.64
N PRO A 677 32.65 3.14 -6.88
CA PRO A 677 33.80 3.83 -7.47
C PRO A 677 33.52 5.32 -7.63
N SER A 678 34.55 6.15 -7.42
CA SER A 678 34.50 7.58 -7.74
C SER A 678 34.40 7.75 -9.26
N GLY A 679 33.19 7.91 -9.78
CA GLY A 679 32.95 8.08 -11.20
C GLY A 679 33.28 9.50 -11.68
N LYS A 680 34.38 9.67 -12.40
CA LYS A 680 34.34 10.52 -13.61
C LYS A 680 33.41 9.80 -14.58
N GLY A 681 32.23 10.36 -14.85
CA GLY A 681 31.22 9.72 -15.68
C GLY A 681 31.76 9.41 -17.08
N ASP A 682 31.53 8.18 -17.54
CA ASP A 682 31.50 7.90 -18.96
C ASP A 682 30.17 8.46 -19.48
N SER A 683 30.30 9.52 -20.27
CA SER A 683 29.27 10.23 -21.04
C SER A 683 28.62 9.36 -22.09
#